data_AF-A0AAV1I148-F1
#
_entry.id   AF-A0AAV1I148-F1
#
_cell.length_a   1.000
_cell.length_b   1.000
_cell.length_c   1.000
_cell.angle_alpha   90.00
_cell.angle_beta   90.00
_cell.angle_gamma   90.00
#
_symmetry.space_group_name_H-M   'P 1'
#
loop_
_entity.id
_entity.type
_entity.pdbx_description
1 polymer ?
#
loop_
_entity_poly.entity_id
_entity_poly.type
_entity_poly.pdbx_seq_one_letter_code
_entity_poly.pdbx_strand_id
1 'polypeptide(L)'
;MAGILVTSDQESLVLQGYAKDASLNELEIRFGRYNAERFLPGVSASTFQALLKCLVNTPAYTSTPALDMLKVIAEDGTTLTVTDQAAIRAIARGTIIASPGTTCMRKVKEVPFENEEYGYRIGLATETPLSVDVFPGLDTLCTYRLLKRFSFTSLDGLCRLDLSITQTSRRPAKSLTDARLQQTDPRYEIEIEWVGEDRSQAHTAIYSPMYLALKYIQETHYPMSRSQGLDVLKGYADAFYRGHRSSPEEIARNSRRFFLGAMPGTLSLVNVLPLDIKANAPNIRAAYPDDYTVTEKADGVRCLLFVDKSGDVYLIDRSLKVRRTGLQQPTRLSLIDGEYIPELLNFLAFDMLFQDGRDVRDLPLMRSKTHPQDQRPGRIDLLRTMLHKSPFSIAEEPGMHVKAKQFILHDRQKGTDCLAAAKSMWKGRATRFKHNIDGIFFTPRQDRYPKTEMRQSWGRCLKWKPRDLLSIDFKCSVKPDVQYVFQTNEGGERRMIPCKVVHLLVAMPEHGEAGMSLQPFRPTTHTDVRRIQPYIAKIPVDEANRMFATDPLTQHRHQFGDRSIVEFSYDTNRQEGLEWVPLRVRVDKTVPNALRTADSVWEVMHDAKGLLSNPRFFEMVGDEFNERLLREEWGKHQKGDAYYHVREALQDRHKSPIYNMRTYHNCIKKVLYMTTSRSLLSKTGEASVKALLELAAGKGGDYNKWREAEVARVYAVDSDKRGLSTIKERHERMLAKDKNPRLVDCFTADMARQLSTADAASSTEDKKALQDFYKKHGLHYFPLVSCQFAAHYCFNTELRMRTFMMNVYENLALGGYFIGTMLDGASVFSALESATQPAVEFSIQGKPFARLTKKYAEDDLLAYGQAVDVWVTSISDDAYTEYLVNFEAFATTMAEDYDVTVLSKEEAVQLGLPDGSGTFGDMYDAQDSKHTVSLTEGEKAYSFLNRYFVMKRVGTGNAKVINKWLKLIRQPRQVEV
;
A
#
# COMPACT_ATOMS: atom_id res chain seq x y z
N MET A 1 -37.09 -8.88 -24.86
CA MET A 1 -36.46 -8.45 -23.58
C MET A 1 -37.05 -9.11 -22.34
N ALA A 2 -38.33 -9.52 -22.32
CA ALA A 2 -38.97 -10.23 -21.19
C ALA A 2 -38.35 -11.60 -20.82
N GLY A 3 -37.51 -12.20 -21.67
CA GLY A 3 -36.81 -13.46 -21.37
C GLY A 3 -35.44 -13.31 -20.69
N ILE A 4 -35.00 -12.09 -20.36
CA ILE A 4 -33.64 -11.83 -19.84
C ILE A 4 -33.60 -11.76 -18.31
N LEU A 5 -34.69 -11.31 -17.68
CA LEU A 5 -34.84 -11.31 -16.23
C LEU A 5 -35.62 -12.56 -15.84
N VAL A 6 -35.06 -13.38 -14.94
CA VAL A 6 -35.81 -14.50 -14.37
C VAL A 6 -36.79 -13.92 -13.36
N THR A 7 -38.04 -13.74 -13.79
CA THR A 7 -39.12 -13.24 -12.94
C THR A 7 -39.66 -14.38 -12.08
N SER A 8 -39.84 -14.14 -10.79
CA SER A 8 -40.48 -15.13 -9.92
C SER A 8 -41.99 -15.10 -10.05
N ASP A 9 -42.67 -16.23 -9.82
CA ASP A 9 -44.14 -16.28 -9.78
C ASP A 9 -44.72 -15.28 -8.75
N GLN A 10 -44.01 -15.07 -7.64
CA GLN A 10 -44.39 -14.11 -6.60
C GLN A 10 -44.34 -12.65 -7.08
N GLU A 11 -43.33 -12.29 -7.86
CA GLU A 11 -43.21 -10.95 -8.46
C GLU A 11 -44.39 -10.67 -9.39
N SER A 12 -44.73 -11.64 -10.23
CA SER A 12 -45.88 -11.56 -11.13
C SER A 12 -47.19 -11.44 -10.35
N LEU A 13 -47.36 -12.17 -9.25
CA LEU A 13 -48.53 -12.06 -8.38
C LEU A 13 -48.66 -10.67 -7.74
N VAL A 14 -47.56 -10.05 -7.32
CA VAL A 14 -47.55 -8.70 -6.73
C VAL A 14 -47.97 -7.65 -7.76
N LEU A 15 -47.41 -7.71 -8.98
CA LEU A 15 -47.78 -6.80 -10.06
C LEU A 15 -49.23 -7.01 -10.53
N GLN A 16 -49.71 -8.26 -10.56
CA GLN A 16 -51.12 -8.56 -10.82
C GLN A 16 -52.05 -8.10 -9.69
N GLY A 17 -51.58 -8.12 -8.43
CA GLY A 17 -52.30 -7.59 -7.29
C GLY A 17 -52.55 -6.09 -7.42
N TYR A 18 -51.52 -5.32 -7.80
CA TYR A 18 -51.65 -3.90 -8.09
C TYR A 18 -52.67 -3.60 -9.20
N ALA A 19 -52.75 -4.45 -10.22
CA ALA A 19 -53.72 -4.29 -11.31
C ALA A 19 -55.18 -4.52 -10.87
N LYS A 20 -55.42 -5.25 -9.77
CA LYS A 20 -56.75 -5.65 -9.29
C LYS A 20 -57.27 -4.84 -8.10
N ASP A 21 -56.38 -4.28 -7.29
CA ASP A 21 -56.74 -3.53 -6.09
C ASP A 21 -56.89 -2.03 -6.39
N ALA A 22 -58.13 -1.54 -6.31
CA ALA A 22 -58.45 -0.14 -6.56
C ALA A 22 -57.99 0.82 -5.43
N SER A 23 -57.67 0.30 -4.24
CA SER A 23 -57.27 1.12 -3.08
C SER A 23 -55.79 1.52 -3.08
N LEU A 24 -54.95 0.79 -3.83
CA LEU A 24 -53.56 1.14 -4.04
C LEU A 24 -53.46 2.32 -5.01
N ASN A 25 -52.58 3.28 -4.76
CA ASN A 25 -52.42 4.46 -5.62
C ASN A 25 -51.03 4.56 -6.25
N GLU A 26 -50.05 3.82 -5.72
CA GLU A 26 -48.67 3.90 -6.17
C GLU A 26 -48.05 2.49 -6.27
N LEU A 27 -47.37 2.26 -7.40
CA LEU A 27 -46.44 1.16 -7.61
C LEU A 27 -45.05 1.76 -7.84
N GLU A 28 -44.11 1.43 -6.96
CA GLU A 28 -42.75 1.97 -6.97
C GLU A 28 -41.72 0.84 -6.89
N ILE A 29 -40.69 0.89 -7.74
CA ILE A 29 -39.54 -0.01 -7.67
C ILE A 29 -38.31 0.78 -7.25
N ARG A 30 -37.64 0.34 -6.18
CA ARG A 30 -36.41 0.94 -5.69
C ARG A 30 -35.23 0.00 -5.88
N PHE A 31 -34.11 0.53 -6.33
CA PHE A 31 -32.86 -0.22 -6.44
C PHE A 31 -31.96 0.05 -5.22
N GLY A 32 -31.24 -0.99 -4.80
CA GLY A 32 -30.42 -0.92 -3.59
C GLY A 32 -29.58 -2.18 -3.37
N ARG A 33 -29.20 -2.38 -2.12
CA ARG A 33 -28.41 -3.53 -1.66
C ARG A 33 -28.99 -4.10 -0.38
N TYR A 34 -28.76 -5.38 -0.15
CA TYR A 34 -29.18 -6.07 1.08
C TYR A 34 -28.02 -6.15 2.07
N ASN A 35 -28.27 -5.83 3.33
CA ASN A 35 -27.32 -6.00 4.43
C ASN A 35 -28.04 -6.62 5.63
N ALA A 36 -27.62 -7.82 6.03
CA ALA A 36 -28.27 -8.60 7.10
C ALA A 36 -29.80 -8.62 6.95
N GLU A 37 -30.27 -9.02 5.76
CA GLU A 37 -31.71 -9.12 5.38
C GLU A 37 -32.47 -7.78 5.34
N ARG A 38 -31.76 -6.65 5.44
CA ARG A 38 -32.37 -5.32 5.30
C ARG A 38 -32.06 -4.69 3.96
N PHE A 39 -33.09 -4.30 3.22
CA PHE A 39 -32.96 -3.49 2.02
C PHE A 39 -32.47 -2.06 2.34
N LEU A 40 -31.36 -1.67 1.72
CA LEU A 40 -30.80 -0.33 1.77
C LEU A 40 -30.90 0.31 0.38
N PRO A 41 -31.79 1.30 0.17
CA PRO A 41 -31.93 1.95 -1.11
C PRO A 41 -30.67 2.76 -1.47
N GLY A 42 -30.39 2.79 -2.77
CA GLY A 42 -29.38 3.63 -3.37
C GLY A 42 -28.25 2.87 -4.06
N VAL A 43 -27.60 3.57 -4.98
CA VAL A 43 -26.53 3.09 -5.85
C VAL A 43 -25.29 3.98 -5.72
N SER A 44 -24.19 3.59 -6.38
CA SER A 44 -23.01 4.44 -6.45
C SER A 44 -23.29 5.71 -7.26
N ALA A 45 -22.63 6.83 -6.94
CA ALA A 45 -22.84 8.05 -7.73
C ALA A 45 -22.36 7.88 -9.18
N SER A 46 -21.35 7.05 -9.45
CA SER A 46 -20.91 6.78 -10.83
C SER A 46 -22.00 6.07 -11.63
N THR A 47 -22.63 5.05 -11.05
CA THR A 47 -23.82 4.39 -11.63
C THR A 47 -24.93 5.40 -11.88
N PHE A 48 -25.23 6.24 -10.89
CA PHE A 48 -26.26 7.28 -10.99
C PHE A 48 -25.98 8.25 -12.14
N GLN A 49 -24.75 8.77 -12.22
CA GLN A 49 -24.35 9.71 -13.27
C GLN A 49 -24.34 9.07 -14.66
N ALA A 50 -23.90 7.81 -14.77
CA ALA A 50 -23.91 7.07 -16.03
C ALA A 50 -25.34 6.85 -16.54
N LEU A 51 -26.27 6.46 -15.66
CA LEU A 51 -27.68 6.33 -16.00
C LEU A 51 -28.32 7.69 -16.32
N LEU A 52 -28.04 8.72 -15.53
CA LEU A 52 -28.54 10.08 -15.78
C LEU A 52 -28.11 10.57 -17.16
N LYS A 53 -26.83 10.42 -17.50
CA LYS A 53 -26.29 10.77 -18.82
C LYS A 53 -26.95 9.94 -19.93
N CYS A 54 -27.23 8.67 -19.69
CA CYS A 54 -27.96 7.84 -20.64
C CYS A 54 -29.35 8.41 -20.90
N LEU A 55 -30.15 8.61 -19.83
CA LEU A 55 -31.53 9.04 -19.93
C LEU A 55 -31.67 10.40 -20.62
N VAL A 56 -30.79 11.36 -20.28
CA VAL A 56 -30.74 12.67 -20.94
C VAL A 56 -30.50 12.58 -22.45
N ASN A 57 -29.73 11.58 -22.91
CA ASN A 57 -29.38 11.41 -24.32
C ASN A 57 -30.25 10.35 -25.02
N THR A 58 -31.26 9.78 -24.35
CA THR A 58 -32.10 8.72 -24.89
C THR A 58 -33.43 9.31 -25.36
N PRO A 59 -33.75 9.31 -26.67
CA PRO A 59 -35.02 9.86 -27.18
C PRO A 59 -36.27 9.17 -26.63
N ALA A 60 -36.13 7.97 -26.05
CA ALA A 60 -37.22 7.21 -25.46
C ALA A 60 -37.75 7.78 -24.13
N TYR A 61 -37.14 8.85 -23.60
CA TYR A 61 -37.52 9.47 -22.35
C TYR A 61 -37.64 10.99 -22.47
N THR A 62 -38.67 11.55 -21.85
CA THR A 62 -38.86 13.00 -21.72
C THR A 62 -38.42 13.45 -20.34
N SER A 63 -37.44 14.35 -20.27
CA SER A 63 -36.91 14.87 -19.00
C SER A 63 -37.73 16.05 -18.48
N THR A 64 -37.97 16.12 -17.17
CA THR A 64 -38.41 17.34 -16.50
C THR A 64 -37.22 18.07 -15.85
N PRO A 65 -37.31 19.41 -15.66
CA PRO A 65 -36.28 20.15 -14.91
C PRO A 65 -36.03 19.53 -13.53
N ALA A 66 -34.76 19.58 -13.09
CA ALA A 66 -34.41 19.09 -11.77
C ALA A 66 -35.10 19.91 -10.69
N LEU A 67 -35.75 19.23 -9.75
CA LEU A 67 -36.50 19.86 -8.66
C LEU A 67 -35.77 19.66 -7.34
N ASP A 68 -35.47 20.77 -6.65
CA ASP A 68 -35.00 20.76 -5.27
C ASP A 68 -36.22 20.72 -4.34
N MET A 69 -36.26 19.76 -3.42
CA MET A 69 -37.42 19.50 -2.56
C MET A 69 -36.99 19.17 -1.14
N LEU A 70 -37.78 19.62 -0.16
CA LEU A 70 -37.69 19.21 1.23
C LEU A 70 -38.90 18.32 1.56
N LYS A 71 -38.62 17.09 2.02
CA LYS A 71 -39.62 16.21 2.64
C LYS A 71 -39.48 16.25 4.16
N VAL A 72 -40.59 16.46 4.86
CA VAL A 72 -40.70 16.36 6.32
C VAL A 72 -41.69 15.24 6.62
N ILE A 73 -41.23 14.20 7.31
CA ILE A 73 -42.00 12.98 7.56
C ILE A 73 -42.24 12.89 9.07
N ALA A 74 -43.50 12.94 9.48
CA ALA A 74 -43.91 12.76 10.88
C ALA A 74 -43.90 11.27 11.29
N GLU A 75 -43.96 10.99 12.59
CA GLU A 75 -43.96 9.62 13.13
C GLU A 75 -45.14 8.77 12.64
N ASP A 76 -46.30 9.39 12.38
CA ASP A 76 -47.50 8.73 11.86
C ASP A 76 -47.45 8.44 10.34
N GLY A 77 -46.35 8.78 9.68
CA GLY A 77 -46.16 8.61 8.23
C GLY A 77 -46.73 9.73 7.37
N THR A 78 -47.36 10.75 7.98
CA THR A 78 -47.79 11.95 7.26
C THR A 78 -46.56 12.71 6.73
N THR A 79 -46.54 12.97 5.43
CA THR A 79 -45.39 13.53 4.73
C THR A 79 -45.75 14.87 4.09
N LEU A 80 -45.01 15.91 4.49
CA LEU A 80 -45.02 17.22 3.84
C LEU A 80 -43.92 17.26 2.78
N THR A 81 -44.27 17.51 1.52
CA THR A 81 -43.30 17.72 0.42
C THR A 81 -43.36 19.16 -0.04
N VAL A 82 -42.22 19.84 -0.03
CA VAL A 82 -42.10 21.28 -0.29
C VAL A 82 -41.07 21.53 -1.38
N THR A 83 -41.48 22.19 -2.46
CA THR A 83 -40.62 22.57 -3.60
C THR A 83 -40.38 24.09 -3.67
N ASP A 84 -41.20 24.88 -2.98
CA ASP A 84 -41.08 26.34 -2.95
C ASP A 84 -39.99 26.82 -1.98
N GLN A 85 -39.11 27.70 -2.44
CA GLN A 85 -37.99 28.20 -1.63
C GLN A 85 -38.41 29.10 -0.46
N ALA A 86 -39.54 29.80 -0.55
CA ALA A 86 -40.04 30.61 0.56
C ALA A 86 -40.59 29.71 1.68
N ALA A 87 -41.33 28.67 1.33
CA ALA A 87 -41.83 27.65 2.25
C ALA A 87 -40.69 26.84 2.91
N ILE A 88 -39.63 26.49 2.18
CA ILE A 88 -38.44 25.85 2.78
C ILE A 88 -37.78 26.76 3.82
N ARG A 89 -37.66 28.07 3.53
CA ARG A 89 -37.12 29.06 4.48
C ARG A 89 -38.01 29.23 5.71
N ALA A 90 -39.32 29.13 5.56
CA ALA A 90 -40.25 29.15 6.68
C ALA A 90 -40.08 27.92 7.59
N ILE A 91 -39.95 26.73 7.00
CA ILE A 91 -39.71 25.49 7.75
C ILE A 91 -38.38 25.56 8.51
N ALA A 92 -37.35 26.18 7.93
CA ALA A 92 -36.08 26.42 8.62
C ALA A 92 -36.23 27.33 9.86
N ARG A 93 -37.26 28.18 9.89
CA ARG A 93 -37.62 29.05 11.03
C ARG A 93 -38.67 28.43 11.95
N GLY A 94 -39.07 27.18 11.72
CA GLY A 94 -40.04 26.46 12.54
C GLY A 94 -41.50 26.70 12.17
N THR A 95 -41.80 27.27 10.99
CA THR A 95 -43.18 27.50 10.53
C THR A 95 -43.51 26.76 9.24
N ILE A 96 -44.76 26.32 9.08
CA ILE A 96 -45.26 25.70 7.85
C ILE A 96 -46.08 26.73 7.09
N ILE A 97 -45.78 26.91 5.80
CA ILE A 97 -46.54 27.78 4.90
C ILE A 97 -47.14 26.92 3.78
N ALA A 98 -48.46 26.97 3.64
CA ALA A 98 -49.14 26.44 2.47
C ALA A 98 -48.81 27.31 1.26
N SER A 99 -48.30 26.69 0.20
CA SER A 99 -48.02 27.34 -1.08
C SER A 99 -48.34 26.35 -2.21
N PRO A 100 -48.42 26.79 -3.48
CA PRO A 100 -48.60 25.87 -4.61
C PRO A 100 -47.52 24.78 -4.70
N GLY A 101 -46.36 24.98 -4.08
CA GLY A 101 -45.28 24.00 -3.99
C GLY A 101 -45.28 23.15 -2.71
N THR A 102 -46.28 23.26 -1.84
CA THR A 102 -46.40 22.50 -0.59
C THR A 102 -47.54 21.49 -0.70
N THR A 103 -47.22 20.21 -0.61
CA THR A 103 -48.21 19.11 -0.61
C THR A 103 -48.10 18.31 0.68
N CYS A 104 -49.23 17.84 1.20
CA CYS A 104 -49.30 16.98 2.38
C CYS A 104 -50.02 15.69 2.00
N MET A 105 -49.42 14.54 2.30
CA MET A 105 -50.00 13.25 1.99
C MET A 105 -49.75 12.27 3.13
N ARG A 106 -50.74 11.43 3.43
CA ARG A 106 -50.55 10.24 4.26
C ARG A 106 -50.30 9.04 3.35
N LYS A 107 -49.17 8.37 3.58
CA LYS A 107 -48.72 7.24 2.78
C LYS A 107 -48.72 5.98 3.64
N VAL A 108 -49.65 5.07 3.37
CA VAL A 108 -49.71 3.76 4.01
C VAL A 108 -49.05 2.76 3.06
N LYS A 109 -47.97 2.14 3.51
CA LYS A 109 -47.18 1.21 2.70
C LYS A 109 -47.59 -0.23 3.01
N GLU A 110 -47.80 -1.01 1.97
CA GLU A 110 -47.96 -2.45 2.08
C GLU A 110 -46.61 -3.13 2.35
N VAL A 111 -46.67 -4.40 2.74
CA VAL A 111 -45.48 -5.25 2.80
C VAL A 111 -44.90 -5.36 1.38
N PRO A 112 -43.68 -4.86 1.15
CA PRO A 112 -43.12 -4.80 -0.19
C PRO A 112 -42.55 -6.16 -0.61
N PHE A 113 -42.55 -6.42 -1.92
CA PHE A 113 -41.85 -7.56 -2.49
C PHE A 113 -40.36 -7.23 -2.64
N GLU A 114 -39.51 -8.14 -2.20
CA GLU A 114 -38.05 -7.98 -2.21
C GLU A 114 -37.40 -8.99 -3.14
N ASN A 115 -36.68 -8.49 -4.14
CA ASN A 115 -35.87 -9.32 -5.02
C ASN A 115 -34.39 -9.16 -4.63
N GLU A 116 -33.92 -10.05 -3.75
CA GLU A 116 -32.51 -10.09 -3.32
C GLU A 116 -31.56 -10.45 -4.47
N GLU A 117 -32.03 -11.25 -5.43
CA GLU A 117 -31.26 -11.74 -6.55
C GLU A 117 -30.79 -10.61 -7.48
N TYR A 118 -31.61 -9.57 -7.67
CA TYR A 118 -31.28 -8.42 -8.52
C TYR A 118 -31.11 -7.10 -7.76
N GLY A 119 -31.33 -7.09 -6.44
CA GLY A 119 -31.07 -5.90 -5.62
C GLY A 119 -32.15 -4.83 -5.74
N TYR A 120 -33.42 -5.19 -5.89
CA TYR A 120 -34.52 -4.23 -5.95
C TYR A 120 -35.68 -4.64 -5.04
N ARG A 121 -36.55 -3.67 -4.74
CA ARG A 121 -37.77 -3.84 -3.95
C ARG A 121 -38.93 -3.20 -4.70
N ILE A 122 -40.07 -3.90 -4.78
CA ILE A 122 -41.34 -3.39 -5.30
C ILE A 122 -42.20 -2.99 -4.10
N GLY A 123 -42.49 -1.71 -3.98
CA GLY A 123 -43.39 -1.13 -2.98
C GLY A 123 -44.75 -0.81 -3.57
N LEU A 124 -45.79 -1.11 -2.81
CA LEU A 124 -47.16 -0.69 -3.06
C LEU A 124 -47.59 0.23 -1.92
N ALA A 125 -48.29 1.31 -2.26
CA ALA A 125 -48.81 2.23 -1.25
C ALA A 125 -50.17 2.80 -1.62
N THR A 126 -50.97 3.04 -0.60
CA THR A 126 -52.14 3.92 -0.66
C THR A 126 -51.70 5.32 -0.25
N GLU A 127 -51.80 6.26 -1.20
CA GLU A 127 -51.55 7.67 -0.96
C GLU A 127 -52.87 8.41 -0.79
N THR A 128 -53.10 9.02 0.37
CA THR A 128 -54.26 9.86 0.65
C THR A 128 -53.81 11.32 0.74
N PRO A 129 -54.22 12.19 -0.21
CA PRO A 129 -53.97 13.63 -0.12
C PRO A 129 -54.61 14.21 1.15
N LEU A 130 -53.87 15.06 1.86
CA LEU A 130 -54.35 15.76 3.05
C LEU A 130 -54.13 17.26 2.89
N SER A 131 -54.90 18.05 3.63
CA SER A 131 -54.63 19.48 3.74
C SER A 131 -53.38 19.74 4.60
N VAL A 132 -52.66 20.83 4.31
CA VAL A 132 -51.35 21.13 4.94
C VAL A 132 -51.47 21.39 6.44
N ASP A 133 -52.61 21.95 6.88
CA ASP A 133 -52.96 22.19 8.29
C ASP A 133 -53.14 20.91 9.11
N VAL A 134 -53.29 19.76 8.46
CA VAL A 134 -53.39 18.44 9.13
C VAL A 134 -52.01 17.92 9.54
N PHE A 135 -50.91 18.53 9.08
CA PHE A 135 -49.56 18.07 9.46
C PHE A 135 -49.33 18.26 10.98
N PRO A 136 -48.77 17.27 11.72
CA PRO A 136 -48.70 17.27 13.20
C PRO A 136 -47.86 18.38 13.87
N GLY A 137 -47.32 19.33 13.11
CA GLY A 137 -46.40 20.37 13.59
C GLY A 137 -44.92 19.96 13.52
N LEU A 138 -44.04 20.97 13.45
CA LEU A 138 -42.58 20.78 13.38
C LEU A 138 -41.92 20.59 14.76
N ASP A 139 -42.64 20.84 15.84
CA ASP A 139 -42.21 20.66 17.24
C ASP A 139 -42.16 19.19 17.68
N THR A 140 -42.76 18.30 16.88
CA THR A 140 -42.68 16.85 17.00
C THR A 140 -41.38 16.30 16.37
N LEU A 141 -41.04 15.04 16.67
CA LEU A 141 -39.88 14.39 16.07
C LEU A 141 -40.16 14.03 14.60
N CYS A 142 -39.57 14.79 13.68
CA CYS A 142 -39.72 14.61 12.25
C CYS A 142 -38.43 14.07 11.61
N THR A 143 -38.58 13.22 10.58
CA THR A 143 -37.48 12.89 9.68
C THR A 143 -37.43 13.93 8.57
N TYR A 144 -36.30 14.63 8.45
CA TYR A 144 -36.10 15.61 7.39
C TYR A 144 -35.29 15.00 6.26
N ARG A 145 -35.68 15.29 5.03
CA ARG A 145 -35.01 14.78 3.85
C ARG A 145 -34.93 15.86 2.78
N LEU A 146 -33.71 16.26 2.41
CA LEU A 146 -33.46 17.13 1.27
C LEU A 146 -33.24 16.25 0.03
N LEU A 147 -33.91 16.57 -1.07
CA LEU A 147 -33.83 15.81 -2.32
C LEU A 147 -33.60 16.76 -3.49
N LYS A 148 -32.76 16.33 -4.42
CA LYS A 148 -32.69 16.86 -5.78
C LYS A 148 -33.07 15.74 -6.74
N ARG A 149 -34.20 15.86 -7.43
CA ARG A 149 -34.77 14.82 -8.27
C ARG A 149 -34.70 15.19 -9.75
N PHE A 150 -34.27 14.22 -10.56
CA PHE A 150 -34.32 14.24 -12.02
C PHE A 150 -35.33 13.18 -12.46
N SER A 151 -36.41 13.59 -13.11
CA SER A 151 -37.49 12.68 -13.50
C SER A 151 -37.55 12.53 -15.02
N PHE A 152 -37.75 11.29 -15.46
CA PHE A 152 -37.78 10.91 -16.87
C PHE A 152 -38.99 10.04 -17.14
N THR A 153 -39.95 10.54 -17.90
CA THR A 153 -41.15 9.77 -18.28
C THR A 153 -40.89 9.04 -19.59
N SER A 154 -41.26 7.75 -19.66
CA SER A 154 -41.17 6.98 -20.90
C SER A 154 -42.05 7.55 -22.01
N LEU A 155 -41.70 7.31 -23.28
CA LEU A 155 -42.48 7.79 -24.43
C LEU A 155 -43.95 7.32 -24.43
N ASP A 156 -44.22 6.13 -23.92
CA ASP A 156 -45.58 5.60 -23.77
C ASP A 156 -46.36 6.24 -22.61
N GLY A 157 -45.71 7.08 -21.79
CA GLY A 157 -46.34 7.75 -20.64
C GLY A 157 -46.68 6.83 -19.49
N LEU A 158 -46.23 5.57 -19.49
CA LEU A 158 -46.64 4.56 -18.51
C LEU A 158 -45.75 4.53 -17.27
N CYS A 159 -44.46 4.85 -17.41
CA CYS A 159 -43.47 4.76 -16.35
C CYS A 159 -42.67 6.05 -16.21
N ARG A 160 -42.28 6.38 -14.97
CA ARG A 160 -41.38 7.48 -14.65
C ARG A 160 -40.15 6.95 -13.92
N LEU A 161 -38.95 7.28 -14.40
CA LEU A 161 -37.70 7.01 -13.71
C LEU A 161 -37.29 8.25 -12.92
N ASP A 162 -37.20 8.11 -11.61
CA ASP A 162 -36.80 9.16 -10.69
C ASP A 162 -35.39 8.90 -10.16
N LEU A 163 -34.45 9.75 -10.59
CA LEU A 163 -33.08 9.76 -10.12
C LEU A 163 -32.96 10.84 -9.04
N SER A 164 -32.85 10.44 -7.77
CA SER A 164 -32.83 11.37 -6.64
C SER A 164 -31.48 11.38 -5.91
N ILE A 165 -30.90 12.56 -5.70
CA ILE A 165 -29.81 12.78 -4.75
C ILE A 165 -30.46 13.19 -3.43
N THR A 166 -30.24 12.42 -2.36
CA THR A 166 -30.95 12.60 -1.10
C THR A 166 -30.02 12.74 0.10
N GLN A 167 -30.35 13.64 1.01
CA GLN A 167 -29.72 13.78 2.33
C GLN A 167 -30.81 13.65 3.38
N THR A 168 -30.70 12.64 4.25
CA THR A 168 -31.73 12.30 5.24
C THR A 168 -31.17 12.43 6.65
N SER A 169 -31.96 12.97 7.57
CA SER A 169 -31.55 13.13 8.96
C SER A 169 -31.21 11.77 9.58
N ARG A 170 -30.11 11.69 10.36
CA ARG A 170 -29.66 10.43 10.97
C ARG A 170 -30.62 9.92 12.04
N ARG A 171 -31.30 10.84 12.71
CA ARG A 171 -32.35 10.62 13.69
C ARG A 171 -33.47 11.62 13.43
N PRO A 172 -34.70 11.31 13.87
CA PRO A 172 -35.76 12.32 13.93
C PRO A 172 -35.29 13.55 14.73
N ALA A 173 -35.73 14.73 14.31
CA ALA A 173 -35.36 16.02 14.88
C ALA A 173 -36.58 16.93 15.00
N LYS A 174 -36.51 17.93 15.88
CA LYS A 174 -37.58 18.93 16.07
C LYS A 174 -37.40 20.20 15.21
N SER A 175 -36.34 20.23 14.40
CA SER A 175 -36.09 21.35 13.50
C SER A 175 -35.21 20.92 12.33
N LEU A 176 -35.30 21.65 11.22
CA LEU A 176 -34.44 21.43 10.05
C LEU A 176 -32.96 21.64 10.36
N THR A 177 -32.64 22.56 11.28
CA THR A 177 -31.26 22.83 11.71
C THR A 177 -30.70 21.67 12.53
N ASP A 178 -31.48 21.13 13.48
CA ASP A 178 -31.08 20.00 14.32
C ASP A 178 -30.95 18.69 13.53
N ALA A 179 -31.65 18.58 12.40
CA ALA A 179 -31.52 17.46 11.48
C ALA A 179 -30.11 17.34 10.87
N ARG A 180 -29.31 18.43 10.89
CA ARG A 180 -27.91 18.48 10.43
C ARG A 180 -27.69 17.85 9.06
N LEU A 181 -28.61 18.06 8.12
CA LEU A 181 -28.59 17.41 6.80
C LEU A 181 -27.29 17.65 6.02
N GLN A 182 -26.67 18.82 6.19
CA GLN A 182 -25.37 19.14 5.57
C GLN A 182 -24.20 18.24 6.05
N GLN A 183 -24.36 17.55 7.19
CA GLN A 183 -23.38 16.60 7.75
C GLN A 183 -23.71 15.15 7.37
N THR A 184 -24.72 14.93 6.54
CA THR A 184 -25.15 13.60 6.08
C THR A 184 -24.62 13.35 4.67
N ASP A 185 -24.09 12.15 4.45
CA ASP A 185 -23.60 11.76 3.14
C ASP A 185 -24.77 11.65 2.16
N PRO A 186 -24.67 12.22 0.95
CA PRO A 186 -25.71 12.09 -0.05
C PRO A 186 -25.87 10.62 -0.48
N ARG A 187 -27.11 10.19 -0.66
CA ARG A 187 -27.47 8.91 -1.27
C ARG A 187 -28.07 9.13 -2.64
N TYR A 188 -27.69 8.28 -3.58
CA TYR A 188 -28.14 8.34 -4.97
C TYR A 188 -29.17 7.24 -5.18
N GLU A 189 -30.43 7.59 -5.33
CA GLU A 189 -31.54 6.66 -5.45
C GLU A 189 -32.05 6.62 -6.89
N ILE A 190 -32.41 5.41 -7.33
CA ILE A 190 -33.08 5.15 -8.60
C ILE A 190 -34.42 4.53 -8.23
N GLU A 191 -35.49 5.20 -8.62
CA GLU A 191 -36.87 4.76 -8.42
C GLU A 191 -37.54 4.64 -9.81
N ILE A 192 -38.35 3.60 -10.01
CA ILE A 192 -39.26 3.48 -11.17
C ILE A 192 -40.67 3.53 -10.62
N GLU A 193 -41.45 4.49 -11.09
CA GLU A 193 -42.83 4.71 -10.65
C GLU A 193 -43.78 4.46 -11.82
N TRP A 194 -44.88 3.77 -11.54
CA TRP A 194 -45.97 3.64 -12.48
C TRP A 194 -46.82 4.90 -12.49
N VAL A 195 -47.01 5.49 -13.67
CA VAL A 195 -47.81 6.72 -13.85
C VAL A 195 -48.95 6.56 -14.86
N GLY A 196 -49.07 5.39 -15.49
CA GLY A 196 -50.15 5.09 -16.42
C GLY A 196 -51.52 4.95 -15.75
N GLU A 197 -52.59 5.35 -16.44
CA GLU A 197 -53.96 5.21 -15.93
C GLU A 197 -54.41 3.73 -15.89
N ASP A 198 -54.05 2.96 -16.92
CA ASP A 198 -54.40 1.53 -17.04
C ASP A 198 -53.39 0.62 -16.33
N ARG A 199 -53.69 0.28 -15.07
CA ARG A 199 -52.84 -0.58 -14.23
C ARG A 199 -52.65 -2.00 -14.77
N SER A 200 -53.50 -2.47 -15.69
CA SER A 200 -53.38 -3.83 -16.23
C SER A 200 -52.08 -4.03 -17.01
N GLN A 201 -51.51 -2.95 -17.57
CA GLN A 201 -50.27 -2.99 -18.37
C GLN A 201 -48.99 -2.92 -17.52
N ALA A 202 -49.11 -2.64 -16.22
CA ALA A 202 -47.97 -2.46 -15.31
C ALA A 202 -47.07 -3.71 -15.25
N HIS A 203 -47.67 -4.90 -15.29
CA HIS A 203 -46.94 -6.16 -15.24
C HIS A 203 -46.06 -6.42 -16.48
N THR A 204 -46.22 -5.69 -17.58
CA THR A 204 -45.39 -5.86 -18.80
C THR A 204 -44.46 -4.68 -19.06
N ALA A 205 -44.94 -3.45 -18.88
CA ALA A 205 -44.21 -2.25 -19.27
C ALA A 205 -43.04 -1.92 -18.33
N ILE A 206 -43.11 -2.34 -17.06
CA ILE A 206 -42.11 -2.00 -16.03
C ILE A 206 -40.76 -2.74 -16.23
N TYR A 207 -40.75 -3.84 -16.96
CA TYR A 207 -39.55 -4.64 -17.19
C TYR A 207 -38.49 -3.94 -18.03
N SER A 208 -38.90 -3.11 -19.00
CA SER A 208 -37.97 -2.34 -19.83
C SER A 208 -37.15 -1.33 -19.02
N PRO A 209 -37.76 -0.42 -18.24
CA PRO A 209 -37.01 0.51 -17.39
C PRO A 209 -36.25 -0.21 -16.26
N MET A 210 -36.76 -1.33 -15.74
CA MET A 210 -36.02 -2.16 -14.77
C MET A 210 -34.73 -2.72 -15.36
N TYR A 211 -34.82 -3.31 -16.55
CA TYR A 211 -33.67 -3.83 -17.28
C TYR A 211 -32.65 -2.74 -17.57
N LEU A 212 -33.11 -1.56 -17.99
CA LEU A 212 -32.24 -0.39 -18.20
C LEU A 212 -31.51 -0.01 -16.90
N ALA A 213 -32.21 0.09 -15.77
CA ALA A 213 -31.57 0.39 -14.48
C ALA A 213 -30.54 -0.68 -14.09
N LEU A 214 -30.90 -1.97 -14.18
CA LEU A 214 -30.02 -3.08 -13.83
C LEU A 214 -28.76 -3.13 -14.71
N LYS A 215 -28.87 -2.80 -16.00
CA LYS A 215 -27.73 -2.71 -16.91
C LYS A 215 -26.66 -1.74 -16.41
N TYR A 216 -27.06 -0.58 -15.90
CA TYR A 216 -26.14 0.42 -15.36
C TYR A 216 -25.64 0.06 -13.94
N ILE A 217 -26.49 -0.55 -13.11
CA ILE A 217 -26.13 -0.99 -11.75
C ILE A 217 -25.09 -2.12 -11.80
N GLN A 218 -25.33 -3.12 -12.64
CA GLN A 218 -24.44 -4.26 -12.80
C GLN A 218 -23.30 -3.98 -13.79
N GLU A 219 -23.35 -2.85 -14.53
CA GLU A 219 -22.37 -2.46 -15.56
C GLU A 219 -22.21 -3.53 -16.65
N THR A 220 -23.31 -4.13 -17.05
CA THR A 220 -23.36 -5.17 -18.09
C THR A 220 -24.64 -5.06 -18.88
N HIS A 221 -24.56 -5.40 -20.17
CA HIS A 221 -25.73 -5.58 -21.01
C HIS A 221 -26.51 -6.87 -20.70
N TYR A 222 -25.97 -7.75 -19.86
CA TYR A 222 -26.57 -9.04 -19.53
C TYR A 222 -26.70 -9.16 -18.01
N PRO A 223 -27.67 -8.45 -17.38
CA PRO A 223 -27.88 -8.54 -15.95
C PRO A 223 -28.07 -9.99 -15.52
N MET A 224 -27.46 -10.34 -14.41
CA MET A 224 -27.51 -11.68 -13.84
C MET A 224 -27.96 -11.63 -12.39
N SER A 225 -28.52 -12.75 -11.94
CA SER A 225 -28.92 -12.90 -10.55
C SER A 225 -27.69 -13.02 -9.64
N ARG A 226 -27.85 -12.72 -8.35
CA ARG A 226 -26.81 -12.87 -7.34
C ARG A 226 -26.30 -14.32 -7.29
N SER A 227 -27.20 -15.30 -7.31
CA SER A 227 -26.86 -16.72 -7.35
C SER A 227 -25.99 -17.08 -8.56
N GLN A 228 -26.37 -16.63 -9.76
CA GLN A 228 -25.59 -16.86 -10.98
C GLN A 228 -24.18 -16.26 -10.86
N GLY A 229 -24.06 -15.04 -10.33
CA GLY A 229 -22.75 -14.40 -10.10
C GLY A 229 -21.87 -15.19 -9.11
N LEU A 230 -22.47 -15.71 -8.04
CA LEU A 230 -21.78 -16.55 -7.04
C LEU A 230 -21.33 -17.90 -7.61
N ASP A 231 -22.16 -18.53 -8.44
CA ASP A 231 -21.80 -19.78 -9.12
C ASP A 231 -20.62 -19.60 -10.08
N VAL A 232 -20.58 -18.47 -10.79
CA VAL A 232 -19.42 -18.12 -11.64
C VAL A 232 -18.16 -17.95 -10.79
N LEU A 233 -18.24 -17.26 -9.65
CA LEU A 233 -17.09 -17.10 -8.74
C LEU A 233 -16.62 -18.43 -8.16
N LYS A 234 -17.56 -19.32 -7.83
CA LYS A 234 -17.25 -20.68 -7.37
C LYS A 234 -16.52 -21.46 -8.46
N GLY A 235 -17.05 -21.47 -9.69
CA GLY A 235 -16.41 -22.12 -10.83
C GLY A 235 -15.01 -21.57 -11.14
N TYR A 236 -14.84 -20.25 -11.04
CA TYR A 236 -13.53 -19.58 -11.15
C TYR A 236 -12.56 -20.04 -10.05
N ALA A 237 -13.00 -20.08 -8.79
CA ALA A 237 -12.16 -20.50 -7.67
C ALA A 237 -11.78 -21.98 -7.78
N ASP A 238 -12.74 -22.85 -8.08
CA ASP A 238 -12.54 -24.29 -8.27
C ASP A 238 -11.55 -24.59 -9.40
N ALA A 239 -11.60 -23.80 -10.48
CA ALA A 239 -10.70 -23.97 -11.63
C ALA A 239 -9.25 -23.60 -11.32
N PHE A 240 -8.99 -22.57 -10.50
CA PHE A 240 -7.67 -21.96 -10.39
C PHE A 240 -7.04 -21.96 -8.98
N TYR A 241 -7.79 -22.31 -7.94
CA TYR A 241 -7.30 -22.41 -6.55
C TYR A 241 -7.38 -23.85 -6.05
N ARG A 242 -6.28 -24.61 -6.15
CA ARG A 242 -6.30 -26.03 -5.74
C ARG A 242 -6.56 -26.19 -4.24
N GLY A 243 -7.48 -27.09 -3.88
CA GLY A 243 -7.73 -27.50 -2.50
C GLY A 243 -8.44 -26.47 -1.62
N HIS A 244 -8.94 -25.37 -2.19
CA HIS A 244 -9.77 -24.42 -1.45
C HIS A 244 -11.11 -25.09 -1.06
N ARG A 245 -11.70 -24.67 0.06
CA ARG A 245 -13.01 -25.16 0.55
C ARG A 245 -13.97 -24.01 0.88
N SER A 246 -13.73 -22.83 0.29
CA SER A 246 -14.50 -21.63 0.61
C SER A 246 -15.86 -21.63 -0.08
N SER A 247 -16.87 -21.14 0.64
CA SER A 247 -18.19 -20.91 0.05
C SER A 247 -18.16 -19.78 -0.98
N PRO A 248 -19.12 -19.70 -1.92
CA PRO A 248 -19.20 -18.59 -2.87
C PRO A 248 -19.24 -17.21 -2.20
N GLU A 249 -19.93 -17.09 -1.07
CA GLU A 249 -20.01 -15.86 -0.28
C GLU A 249 -18.67 -15.48 0.35
N GLU A 250 -17.92 -16.45 0.86
CA GLU A 250 -16.56 -16.23 1.36
C GLU A 250 -15.61 -15.76 0.26
N ILE A 251 -15.73 -16.36 -0.94
CA ILE A 251 -14.96 -15.97 -2.12
C ILE A 251 -15.26 -14.50 -2.45
N ALA A 252 -16.54 -14.15 -2.64
CA ALA A 252 -16.98 -12.81 -2.98
C ALA A 252 -16.53 -11.74 -1.96
N ARG A 253 -16.41 -12.09 -0.68
CA ARG A 253 -15.94 -11.18 0.39
C ARG A 253 -14.42 -11.08 0.50
N ASN A 254 -13.65 -12.00 -0.08
CA ASN A 254 -12.20 -12.08 0.10
C ASN A 254 -11.42 -11.87 -1.22
N SER A 255 -11.59 -10.68 -1.80
CA SER A 255 -10.88 -10.27 -3.02
C SER A 255 -9.36 -10.28 -2.90
N ARG A 256 -8.81 -10.08 -1.70
CA ARG A 256 -7.36 -10.13 -1.45
C ARG A 256 -6.78 -11.54 -1.70
N ARG A 257 -7.54 -12.58 -1.37
CA ARG A 257 -7.15 -13.96 -1.62
C ARG A 257 -7.48 -14.39 -3.05
N PHE A 258 -8.70 -14.12 -3.50
CA PHE A 258 -9.23 -14.77 -4.71
C PHE A 258 -9.03 -13.98 -6.02
N PHE A 259 -8.58 -12.72 -6.00
CA PHE A 259 -8.24 -12.01 -7.23
C PHE A 259 -6.80 -12.31 -7.68
N LEU A 260 -6.62 -13.07 -8.78
CA LEU A 260 -5.31 -13.54 -9.27
C LEU A 260 -4.42 -12.47 -9.93
N GLY A 261 -4.97 -11.30 -10.26
CA GLY A 261 -4.23 -10.25 -10.96
C GLY A 261 -3.14 -9.59 -10.09
N ALA A 262 -1.90 -9.57 -10.60
CA ALA A 262 -0.74 -8.95 -9.98
C ALA A 262 -0.79 -7.41 -10.06
N MET A 263 -0.24 -6.75 -9.03
CA MET A 263 -0.25 -5.30 -8.91
C MET A 263 1.10 -4.69 -9.32
N PRO A 264 1.16 -3.83 -10.35
CA PRO A 264 2.42 -3.21 -10.77
C PRO A 264 2.91 -2.19 -9.73
N GLY A 265 4.23 -2.10 -9.58
CA GLY A 265 4.92 -1.07 -8.80
C GLY A 265 4.89 0.30 -9.49
N THR A 266 5.21 1.36 -8.76
CA THR A 266 5.36 2.72 -9.31
C THR A 266 6.80 2.92 -9.76
N LEU A 267 7.01 3.50 -10.96
CA LEU A 267 8.33 3.86 -11.46
C LEU A 267 8.94 4.98 -10.60
N SER A 268 10.13 4.76 -10.05
CA SER A 268 10.89 5.74 -9.26
C SER A 268 12.32 5.92 -9.81
N LEU A 269 13.10 6.85 -9.22
CA LEU A 269 14.41 7.26 -9.74
C LEU A 269 15.35 6.07 -9.94
N VAL A 270 15.39 5.14 -8.98
CA VAL A 270 16.22 3.93 -9.03
C VAL A 270 15.99 3.07 -10.27
N ASN A 271 14.79 3.14 -10.86
CA ASN A 271 14.43 2.32 -12.01
C ASN A 271 14.91 2.90 -13.35
N VAL A 272 15.34 4.17 -13.38
CA VAL A 272 15.73 4.89 -14.61
C VAL A 272 17.18 5.35 -14.59
N LEU A 273 17.94 4.99 -13.55
CA LEU A 273 19.33 5.41 -13.43
C LEU A 273 20.20 4.89 -14.59
N PRO A 274 21.28 5.61 -14.91
CA PRO A 274 22.33 5.12 -15.79
C PRO A 274 22.81 3.72 -15.37
N LEU A 275 23.06 2.82 -16.33
CA LEU A 275 23.35 1.40 -16.05
C LEU A 275 24.65 1.17 -15.29
N ASP A 276 25.57 2.13 -15.31
CA ASP A 276 26.79 2.13 -14.51
C ASP A 276 26.51 2.41 -13.02
N ILE A 277 25.32 2.94 -12.68
CA ILE A 277 24.87 3.11 -11.29
C ILE A 277 24.08 1.87 -10.84
N LYS A 278 24.59 1.17 -9.83
CA LYS A 278 23.94 0.00 -9.24
C LYS A 278 23.00 0.43 -8.11
N ALA A 279 21.70 0.38 -8.34
CA ALA A 279 20.68 0.78 -7.36
C ALA A 279 19.83 -0.37 -6.81
N ASN A 280 20.30 -1.62 -6.93
CA ASN A 280 19.61 -2.88 -6.57
C ASN A 280 18.07 -2.85 -6.70
N ALA A 281 17.62 -2.31 -7.83
CA ALA A 281 16.22 -2.17 -8.20
C ALA A 281 16.05 -2.55 -9.67
N PRO A 282 14.85 -2.98 -10.10
CA PRO A 282 14.60 -3.27 -11.49
C PRO A 282 14.82 -2.00 -12.33
N ASN A 283 15.70 -2.07 -13.33
CA ASN A 283 16.03 -0.91 -14.16
C ASN A 283 15.42 -1.09 -15.56
N ILE A 284 14.57 -0.16 -16.00
CA ILE A 284 13.89 -0.24 -17.30
C ILE A 284 14.86 -0.07 -18.47
N ARG A 285 16.06 0.47 -18.21
CA ARG A 285 17.17 0.59 -19.16
C ARG A 285 18.02 -0.68 -19.19
N ALA A 286 17.67 -1.76 -18.51
CA ALA A 286 18.42 -3.02 -18.60
C ALA A 286 18.34 -3.64 -20.01
N ALA A 287 19.36 -4.42 -20.36
CA ALA A 287 19.39 -5.23 -21.57
C ALA A 287 18.86 -6.65 -21.29
N TYR A 288 18.68 -7.44 -22.35
CA TYR A 288 18.27 -8.84 -22.23
C TYR A 288 19.20 -9.62 -21.26
N PRO A 289 18.67 -10.50 -20.38
CA PRO A 289 17.27 -10.96 -20.28
C PRO A 289 16.34 -10.07 -19.45
N ASP A 290 16.85 -9.00 -18.85
CA ASP A 290 16.10 -8.07 -18.00
C ASP A 290 15.46 -6.92 -18.81
N ASP A 291 15.30 -7.07 -20.13
CA ASP A 291 14.73 -6.05 -21.00
C ASP A 291 13.22 -5.85 -20.76
N TYR A 292 12.78 -4.62 -20.99
CA TYR A 292 11.41 -4.20 -20.77
C TYR A 292 10.66 -3.95 -22.08
N THR A 293 9.37 -4.21 -22.01
CA THR A 293 8.39 -3.84 -23.03
C THR A 293 7.58 -2.65 -22.56
N VAL A 294 7.13 -1.84 -23.52
CA VAL A 294 6.33 -0.63 -23.24
C VAL A 294 4.91 -0.83 -23.77
N THR A 295 3.91 -0.58 -22.93
CA THR A 295 2.49 -0.62 -23.33
C THR A 295 1.70 0.50 -22.65
N GLU A 296 0.63 0.95 -23.27
CA GLU A 296 -0.23 2.03 -22.76
C GLU A 296 -0.93 1.62 -21.46
N LYS A 297 -1.01 2.57 -20.52
CA LYS A 297 -1.92 2.44 -19.39
C LYS A 297 -3.26 3.08 -19.79
N ALA A 298 -4.27 2.26 -20.01
CA ALA A 298 -5.60 2.75 -20.34
C ALA A 298 -6.34 3.15 -19.06
N ASP A 299 -7.23 4.13 -19.17
CA ASP A 299 -8.12 4.54 -18.07
C ASP A 299 -9.34 3.62 -17.97
N GLY A 300 -9.11 2.30 -17.91
CA GLY A 300 -10.13 1.27 -17.83
C GLY A 300 -10.21 0.60 -16.46
N VAL A 301 -11.28 -0.18 -16.23
CA VAL A 301 -11.44 -1.01 -15.05
C VAL A 301 -10.59 -2.27 -15.22
N ARG A 302 -9.70 -2.53 -14.25
CA ARG A 302 -8.89 -3.75 -14.25
C ARG A 302 -9.76 -4.97 -13.94
N CYS A 303 -9.87 -5.88 -14.90
CA CYS A 303 -10.63 -7.12 -14.80
C CYS A 303 -9.83 -8.33 -15.28
N LEU A 304 -10.16 -9.50 -14.72
CA LEU A 304 -9.83 -10.79 -15.31
C LEU A 304 -10.97 -11.18 -16.25
N LEU A 305 -10.64 -11.66 -17.45
CA LEU A 305 -11.59 -12.33 -18.34
C LEU A 305 -11.48 -13.83 -18.09
N PHE A 306 -12.58 -14.40 -17.60
CA PHE A 306 -12.72 -15.81 -17.26
C PHE A 306 -13.59 -16.49 -18.31
N VAL A 307 -13.06 -17.55 -18.93
CA VAL A 307 -13.83 -18.49 -19.74
C VAL A 307 -14.13 -19.69 -18.88
N ASP A 308 -15.41 -19.96 -18.64
CA ASP A 308 -15.83 -21.05 -17.76
C ASP A 308 -15.71 -22.44 -18.44
N LYS A 309 -16.28 -23.46 -17.80
CA LYS A 309 -16.30 -24.83 -18.32
C LYS A 309 -17.29 -25.01 -19.48
N SER A 310 -18.30 -24.17 -19.62
CA SER A 310 -19.27 -24.25 -20.71
C SER A 310 -18.74 -23.55 -21.97
N GLY A 311 -17.92 -22.51 -21.81
CA GLY A 311 -17.43 -21.61 -22.85
C GLY A 311 -17.94 -20.18 -22.67
N ASP A 312 -18.82 -19.93 -21.70
CA ASP A 312 -19.29 -18.60 -21.35
C ASP A 312 -18.17 -17.72 -20.79
N VAL A 313 -18.21 -16.45 -21.17
CA VAL A 313 -17.17 -15.48 -20.86
C VAL A 313 -17.67 -14.43 -19.87
N TYR A 314 -16.91 -14.24 -18.80
CA TYR A 314 -17.20 -13.31 -17.72
C TYR A 314 -16.02 -12.37 -17.45
N LEU A 315 -16.31 -11.16 -17.01
CA LEU A 315 -15.31 -10.26 -16.43
C LEU A 315 -15.43 -10.27 -14.91
N ILE A 316 -14.30 -10.42 -14.23
CA ILE A 316 -14.21 -10.39 -12.77
C ILE A 316 -13.27 -9.24 -12.39
N ASP A 317 -13.80 -8.21 -11.73
CA ASP A 317 -12.96 -7.08 -11.31
C ASP A 317 -12.23 -7.34 -9.98
N ARG A 318 -11.46 -6.33 -9.54
CA ARG A 318 -10.67 -6.39 -8.30
C ARG A 318 -11.48 -6.57 -7.02
N SER A 319 -12.77 -6.28 -7.04
CA SER A 319 -13.71 -6.54 -5.94
C SER A 319 -14.45 -7.86 -6.08
N LEU A 320 -14.09 -8.66 -7.10
CA LEU A 320 -14.78 -9.89 -7.49
C LEU A 320 -16.22 -9.66 -7.96
N LYS A 321 -16.57 -8.46 -8.43
CA LYS A 321 -17.84 -8.25 -9.12
C LYS A 321 -17.77 -8.91 -10.49
N VAL A 322 -18.68 -9.85 -10.72
CA VAL A 322 -18.81 -10.59 -11.98
C VAL A 322 -19.69 -9.79 -12.94
N ARG A 323 -19.28 -9.71 -14.20
CA ARG A 323 -20.08 -9.18 -15.30
C ARG A 323 -20.14 -10.22 -16.40
N ARG A 324 -21.34 -10.62 -16.79
CA ARG A 324 -21.56 -11.45 -17.98
C ARG A 324 -21.30 -10.61 -19.24
N THR A 325 -20.70 -11.22 -20.26
CA THR A 325 -20.26 -10.49 -21.47
C THR A 325 -21.05 -10.80 -22.73
N GLY A 326 -21.89 -11.86 -22.72
CA GLY A 326 -22.56 -12.36 -23.92
C GLY A 326 -21.62 -13.03 -24.93
N LEU A 327 -20.34 -13.19 -24.59
CA LEU A 327 -19.35 -13.86 -25.45
C LEU A 327 -19.21 -15.34 -25.10
N GLN A 328 -18.86 -16.11 -26.12
CA GLN A 328 -18.53 -17.53 -26.05
C GLN A 328 -17.12 -17.77 -26.58
N GLN A 329 -16.43 -18.77 -26.01
CA GLN A 329 -15.04 -19.07 -26.34
C GLN A 329 -14.75 -20.59 -26.25
N PRO A 330 -14.31 -21.23 -27.35
CA PRO A 330 -13.93 -22.65 -27.36
C PRO A 330 -12.82 -23.04 -26.39
N THR A 331 -11.84 -22.15 -26.15
CA THR A 331 -10.72 -22.39 -25.23
C THR A 331 -11.18 -22.18 -23.79
N ARG A 332 -11.88 -23.18 -23.24
CA ARG A 332 -12.49 -23.19 -21.90
C ARG A 332 -11.48 -23.07 -20.77
N LEU A 333 -11.96 -22.87 -19.55
CA LEU A 333 -11.13 -22.82 -18.32
C LEU A 333 -9.87 -21.95 -18.48
N SER A 334 -10.05 -20.79 -19.12
CA SER A 334 -8.97 -19.86 -19.45
C SER A 334 -9.14 -18.57 -18.67
N LEU A 335 -8.02 -17.95 -18.32
CA LEU A 335 -7.98 -16.73 -17.52
C LEU A 335 -7.01 -15.74 -18.13
N ILE A 336 -7.54 -14.59 -18.54
CA ILE A 336 -6.81 -13.52 -19.22
C ILE A 336 -6.84 -12.28 -18.33
N ASP A 337 -5.70 -11.61 -18.21
CA ASP A 337 -5.57 -10.39 -17.44
C ASP A 337 -5.61 -9.16 -18.37
N GLY A 338 -6.40 -8.14 -18.01
CA GLY A 338 -6.64 -7.01 -18.91
C GLY A 338 -7.37 -5.82 -18.31
N GLU A 339 -7.61 -4.81 -19.15
CA GLU A 339 -8.36 -3.59 -18.78
C GLU A 339 -9.63 -3.51 -19.62
N TYR A 340 -10.79 -3.43 -18.94
CA TYR A 340 -12.09 -3.25 -19.57
C TYR A 340 -12.43 -1.77 -19.66
N ILE A 341 -12.81 -1.30 -20.84
CA ILE A 341 -13.25 0.08 -21.12
C ILE A 341 -14.74 0.00 -21.48
N PRO A 342 -15.65 0.22 -20.51
CA PRO A 342 -17.09 0.03 -20.70
C PRO A 342 -17.66 0.88 -21.83
N GLU A 343 -17.21 2.12 -22.00
CA GLU A 343 -17.73 3.07 -22.98
C GLU A 343 -17.48 2.62 -24.42
N LEU A 344 -16.44 1.81 -24.63
CA LEU A 344 -16.07 1.29 -25.94
C LEU A 344 -16.39 -0.20 -26.11
N LEU A 345 -16.99 -0.83 -25.08
CA LEU A 345 -17.15 -2.29 -24.98
C LEU A 345 -15.88 -3.04 -25.40
N ASN A 346 -14.72 -2.59 -24.92
CA ASN A 346 -13.42 -3.17 -25.26
C ASN A 346 -12.75 -3.76 -24.02
N PHE A 347 -12.33 -5.02 -24.10
CA PHE A 347 -11.39 -5.61 -23.16
C PHE A 347 -9.99 -5.65 -23.79
N LEU A 348 -9.07 -4.86 -23.22
CA LEU A 348 -7.67 -4.80 -23.60
C LEU A 348 -6.87 -5.81 -22.78
N ALA A 349 -6.76 -7.02 -23.30
CA ALA A 349 -6.00 -8.12 -22.73
C ALA A 349 -4.50 -7.88 -22.86
N PHE A 350 -3.73 -8.18 -21.83
CA PHE A 350 -2.28 -7.98 -21.90
C PHE A 350 -1.46 -9.12 -21.29
N ASP A 351 -2.09 -10.06 -20.58
CA ASP A 351 -1.41 -11.28 -20.13
C ASP A 351 -2.34 -12.48 -20.14
N MET A 352 -1.76 -13.67 -20.30
CA MET A 352 -2.46 -14.96 -20.27
C MET A 352 -2.01 -15.71 -19.02
N LEU A 353 -2.93 -15.99 -18.10
CA LEU A 353 -2.61 -16.65 -16.84
C LEU A 353 -2.86 -18.16 -16.91
N PHE A 354 -4.00 -18.54 -17.48
CA PHE A 354 -4.39 -19.94 -17.67
C PHE A 354 -4.96 -20.13 -19.06
N GLN A 355 -4.60 -21.25 -19.71
CA GLN A 355 -5.14 -21.67 -20.99
C GLN A 355 -5.62 -23.11 -20.90
N ASP A 356 -6.91 -23.35 -21.13
CA ASP A 356 -7.46 -24.71 -21.16
C ASP A 356 -7.15 -25.50 -19.87
N GLY A 357 -7.36 -24.85 -18.72
CA GLY A 357 -7.06 -25.37 -17.38
C GLY A 357 -5.57 -25.44 -17.01
N ARG A 358 -4.65 -25.16 -17.95
CA ARG A 358 -3.20 -25.19 -17.69
C ARG A 358 -2.69 -23.82 -17.23
N ASP A 359 -1.95 -23.82 -16.12
CA ASP A 359 -1.26 -22.62 -15.60
C ASP A 359 -0.04 -22.30 -16.47
N VAL A 360 -0.10 -21.18 -17.20
CA VAL A 360 0.97 -20.74 -18.13
C VAL A 360 1.83 -19.61 -17.57
N ARG A 361 1.62 -19.19 -16.32
CA ARG A 361 2.34 -18.07 -15.67
C ARG A 361 3.85 -18.28 -15.54
N ASP A 362 4.33 -19.52 -15.62
CA ASP A 362 5.77 -19.85 -15.59
C ASP A 362 6.50 -19.56 -16.92
N LEU A 363 5.75 -19.36 -18.01
CA LEU A 363 6.31 -18.95 -19.30
C LEU A 363 6.71 -17.47 -19.26
N PRO A 364 7.66 -17.01 -20.08
CA PRO A 364 7.97 -15.58 -20.21
C PRO A 364 6.80 -14.80 -20.84
N LEU A 365 6.75 -13.48 -20.68
CA LEU A 365 5.73 -12.66 -21.35
C LEU A 365 5.81 -12.83 -22.88
N MET A 366 7.02 -12.75 -23.45
CA MET A 366 7.27 -12.89 -24.88
C MET A 366 8.43 -13.85 -25.16
N ARG A 367 8.34 -14.62 -26.25
CA ARG A 367 9.44 -15.47 -26.71
C ARG A 367 10.71 -14.65 -27.01
N SER A 368 11.87 -15.22 -26.66
CA SER A 368 13.17 -14.67 -27.03
C SER A 368 13.47 -14.89 -28.51
N LYS A 369 13.79 -13.82 -29.25
CA LYS A 369 14.22 -13.91 -30.66
C LYS A 369 15.74 -14.08 -30.80
N THR A 370 16.50 -13.71 -29.77
CA THR A 370 17.97 -13.73 -29.75
C THR A 370 18.54 -15.04 -29.21
N HIS A 371 17.71 -15.88 -28.58
CA HIS A 371 18.06 -17.24 -28.16
C HIS A 371 17.19 -18.26 -28.90
N PRO A 372 17.48 -18.58 -30.18
CA PRO A 372 16.67 -19.48 -31.00
C PRO A 372 16.54 -20.91 -30.43
N GLN A 373 17.42 -21.29 -29.50
CA GLN A 373 17.36 -22.54 -28.73
C GLN A 373 16.17 -22.59 -27.76
N ASP A 374 15.66 -21.44 -27.30
CA ASP A 374 14.46 -21.37 -26.44
C ASP A 374 13.19 -21.42 -27.30
N GLN A 375 12.60 -22.62 -27.38
CA GLN A 375 11.37 -22.87 -28.13
C GLN A 375 10.09 -22.61 -27.33
N ARG A 376 10.19 -22.21 -26.05
CA ARG A 376 9.00 -21.98 -25.21
C ARG A 376 8.16 -20.82 -25.77
N PRO A 377 6.82 -20.97 -25.90
CA PRO A 377 5.96 -19.87 -26.29
C PRO A 377 5.91 -18.80 -25.19
N GLY A 378 5.76 -17.52 -25.57
CA GLY A 378 5.45 -16.45 -24.62
C GLY A 378 3.96 -16.42 -24.28
N ARG A 379 3.61 -15.92 -23.08
CA ARG A 379 2.21 -15.77 -22.65
C ARG A 379 1.39 -14.90 -23.60
N ILE A 380 1.99 -13.83 -24.15
CA ILE A 380 1.32 -13.00 -25.15
C ILE A 380 1.13 -13.70 -26.49
N ASP A 381 2.04 -14.62 -26.84
CA ASP A 381 1.97 -15.39 -28.08
C ASP A 381 0.81 -16.40 -27.99
N LEU A 382 0.62 -17.01 -26.82
CA LEU A 382 -0.54 -17.85 -26.51
C LEU A 382 -1.85 -17.05 -26.58
N LEU A 383 -1.90 -15.87 -25.96
CA LEU A 383 -3.06 -14.98 -26.03
C LEU A 383 -3.43 -14.62 -27.47
N ARG A 384 -2.45 -14.17 -28.26
CA ARG A 384 -2.66 -13.82 -29.67
C ARG A 384 -3.12 -15.02 -30.47
N THR A 385 -2.53 -16.18 -30.23
CA THR A 385 -2.94 -17.43 -30.89
C THR A 385 -4.39 -17.76 -30.58
N MET A 386 -4.81 -17.64 -29.32
CA MET A 386 -6.21 -17.82 -28.92
C MET A 386 -7.14 -16.84 -29.64
N LEU A 387 -6.80 -15.54 -29.64
CA LEU A 387 -7.60 -14.50 -30.30
C LEU A 387 -7.72 -14.68 -31.82
N HIS A 388 -6.68 -15.21 -32.48
CA HIS A 388 -6.67 -15.41 -33.93
C HIS A 388 -7.26 -16.75 -34.38
N LYS A 389 -6.91 -17.86 -33.71
CA LYS A 389 -7.30 -19.22 -34.14
C LYS A 389 -8.66 -19.67 -33.60
N SER A 390 -9.09 -19.11 -32.47
CA SER A 390 -10.35 -19.44 -31.81
C SER A 390 -10.99 -18.12 -31.36
N PRO A 391 -11.47 -17.28 -32.28
CA PRO A 391 -12.01 -15.98 -31.93
C PRO A 391 -13.23 -16.11 -31.01
N PHE A 392 -13.46 -15.09 -30.20
CA PHE A 392 -14.67 -14.98 -29.40
C PHE A 392 -15.89 -14.84 -30.32
N SER A 393 -16.92 -15.65 -30.10
CA SER A 393 -18.20 -15.52 -30.79
C SER A 393 -19.17 -14.72 -29.92
N ILE A 394 -19.94 -13.82 -30.55
CA ILE A 394 -21.00 -13.07 -29.89
C ILE A 394 -22.23 -13.98 -29.85
N ALA A 395 -22.61 -14.45 -28.66
CA ALA A 395 -23.83 -15.25 -28.49
C ALA A 395 -25.07 -14.35 -28.33
N GLU A 396 -24.88 -13.12 -27.82
CA GLU A 396 -25.94 -12.15 -27.57
C GLU A 396 -25.40 -10.73 -27.89
N GLU A 397 -26.17 -9.82 -28.50
CA GLU A 397 -25.76 -8.44 -28.82
C GLU A 397 -26.23 -7.42 -27.74
N PRO A 398 -25.49 -6.31 -27.46
CA PRO A 398 -24.25 -5.89 -28.11
C PRO A 398 -22.99 -6.59 -27.56
N GLY A 399 -22.23 -7.23 -28.45
CA GLY A 399 -21.02 -7.96 -28.09
C GLY A 399 -19.83 -7.07 -27.71
N MET A 400 -19.09 -7.48 -26.68
CA MET A 400 -17.81 -6.85 -26.32
C MET A 400 -16.68 -7.30 -27.25
N HIS A 401 -15.73 -6.42 -27.56
CA HIS A 401 -14.51 -6.78 -28.29
C HIS A 401 -13.35 -7.10 -27.37
N VAL A 402 -12.68 -8.23 -27.59
CA VAL A 402 -11.46 -8.63 -26.87
C VAL A 402 -10.25 -8.39 -27.78
N LYS A 403 -9.29 -7.57 -27.33
CA LYS A 403 -8.08 -7.22 -28.10
C LYS A 403 -6.84 -7.39 -27.24
N ALA A 404 -5.78 -7.96 -27.80
CA ALA A 404 -4.48 -7.96 -27.14
C ALA A 404 -3.83 -6.56 -27.26
N LYS A 405 -3.27 -6.06 -26.15
CA LYS A 405 -2.46 -4.84 -26.14
C LYS A 405 -1.22 -4.98 -27.01
N GLN A 406 -0.78 -3.85 -27.53
CA GLN A 406 0.46 -3.77 -28.27
C GLN A 406 1.62 -3.51 -27.30
N PHE A 407 2.58 -4.41 -27.31
CA PHE A 407 3.85 -4.25 -26.62
C PHE A 407 4.88 -3.72 -27.61
N ILE A 408 5.36 -2.50 -27.36
CA ILE A 408 6.42 -1.88 -28.14
C ILE A 408 7.74 -2.47 -27.66
N LEU A 409 8.45 -3.11 -28.59
CA LEU A 409 9.79 -3.64 -28.40
C LEU A 409 10.81 -2.60 -28.84
N HIS A 410 11.94 -2.56 -28.14
CA HIS A 410 13.11 -1.79 -28.55
C HIS A 410 14.18 -2.73 -29.10
N ASP A 411 15.02 -2.19 -29.98
CA ASP A 411 16.13 -2.89 -30.59
C ASP A 411 17.41 -2.07 -30.42
N ARG A 412 18.24 -2.49 -29.48
CA ARG A 412 19.50 -1.82 -29.15
C ARG A 412 20.50 -1.90 -30.29
N GLN A 413 20.44 -2.94 -31.14
CA GLN A 413 21.31 -3.04 -32.31
C GLN A 413 20.96 -1.97 -33.35
N LYS A 414 19.71 -1.49 -33.35
CA LYS A 414 19.23 -0.36 -34.17
C LYS A 414 19.27 0.98 -33.41
N GLY A 415 19.98 1.05 -32.28
CA GLY A 415 20.14 2.27 -31.50
C GLY A 415 18.90 2.71 -30.72
N THR A 416 17.94 1.81 -30.46
CA THR A 416 16.72 2.13 -29.70
C THR A 416 16.69 1.40 -28.35
N ASP A 417 16.26 2.09 -27.30
CA ASP A 417 16.11 1.54 -25.96
C ASP A 417 14.65 1.66 -25.45
N CYS A 418 14.41 1.19 -24.22
CA CYS A 418 13.09 1.22 -23.62
C CYS A 418 12.56 2.66 -23.41
N LEU A 419 13.45 3.65 -23.25
CA LEU A 419 13.07 5.05 -23.08
C LEU A 419 12.62 5.66 -24.41
N ALA A 420 13.32 5.36 -25.50
CA ALA A 420 12.91 5.75 -26.86
C ALA A 420 11.53 5.17 -27.22
N ALA A 421 11.27 3.91 -26.84
CA ALA A 421 9.96 3.28 -26.99
C ALA A 421 8.86 4.02 -26.18
N ALA A 422 9.15 4.39 -24.93
CA ALA A 422 8.25 5.18 -24.09
C ALA A 422 7.97 6.57 -24.67
N LYS A 423 9.02 7.27 -25.14
CA LYS A 423 8.92 8.59 -25.80
C LYS A 423 7.99 8.54 -27.02
N SER A 424 8.21 7.56 -27.90
CA SER A 424 7.40 7.37 -29.11
C SER A 424 5.92 7.12 -28.78
N MET A 425 5.65 6.23 -27.81
CA MET A 425 4.28 5.93 -27.38
C MET A 425 3.59 7.13 -26.76
N TRP A 426 4.29 7.81 -25.84
CA TRP A 426 3.74 8.97 -25.14
C TRP A 426 3.43 10.11 -26.10
N LYS A 427 4.34 10.45 -27.03
CA LYS A 427 4.14 11.53 -28.01
C LYS A 427 2.99 11.23 -28.98
N GLY A 428 2.83 9.98 -29.39
CA GLY A 428 1.77 9.55 -30.33
C GLY A 428 0.41 9.23 -29.69
N ARG A 429 0.27 9.38 -28.36
CA ARG A 429 -0.89 8.83 -27.62
C ARG A 429 -2.25 9.34 -28.10
N ALA A 430 -2.35 10.62 -28.45
CA ALA A 430 -3.63 11.25 -28.83
C ALA A 430 -4.16 10.77 -30.20
N THR A 431 -3.28 10.35 -31.12
CA THR A 431 -3.66 9.90 -32.46
C THR A 431 -3.67 8.37 -32.58
N ARG A 432 -2.89 7.67 -31.75
CA ARG A 432 -2.70 6.22 -31.83
C ARG A 432 -3.78 5.40 -31.11
N PHE A 433 -4.48 6.00 -30.14
CA PHE A 433 -5.45 5.29 -29.30
C PHE A 433 -6.79 6.02 -29.26
N LYS A 434 -7.88 5.23 -29.29
CA LYS A 434 -9.27 5.76 -29.22
C LYS A 434 -9.76 6.00 -27.79
N HIS A 435 -8.96 5.63 -26.79
CA HIS A 435 -9.28 5.75 -25.37
C HIS A 435 -8.24 6.63 -24.68
N ASN A 436 -8.60 7.15 -23.51
CA ASN A 436 -7.71 7.98 -22.70
C ASN A 436 -6.56 7.14 -22.13
N ILE A 437 -5.36 7.72 -22.17
CA ILE A 437 -4.13 7.13 -21.62
C ILE A 437 -3.69 7.97 -20.44
N ASP A 438 -3.62 7.36 -19.27
CA ASP A 438 -3.24 8.03 -18.02
C ASP A 438 -1.80 7.69 -17.56
N GLY A 439 -1.05 6.95 -18.37
CA GLY A 439 0.33 6.57 -18.07
C GLY A 439 0.92 5.51 -18.99
N ILE A 440 2.02 4.91 -18.56
CA ILE A 440 2.77 3.88 -19.28
C ILE A 440 3.05 2.70 -18.36
N PHE A 441 2.96 1.47 -18.90
CA PHE A 441 3.47 0.27 -18.24
C PHE A 441 4.78 -0.19 -18.86
N PHE A 442 5.70 -0.59 -17.97
CA PHE A 442 6.95 -1.25 -18.26
C PHE A 442 6.85 -2.68 -17.74
N THR A 443 6.70 -3.64 -18.66
CA THR A 443 6.57 -5.06 -18.30
C THR A 443 7.83 -5.80 -18.74
N PRO A 444 8.53 -6.51 -17.83
CA PRO A 444 9.74 -7.23 -18.21
C PRO A 444 9.39 -8.37 -19.19
N ARG A 445 10.21 -8.51 -20.23
CA ARG A 445 9.92 -9.38 -21.37
C ARG A 445 10.06 -10.87 -21.04
N GLN A 446 11.08 -11.23 -20.26
CA GLN A 446 11.41 -12.63 -19.94
C GLN A 446 10.91 -13.08 -18.55
N ASP A 447 10.33 -12.17 -17.78
CA ASP A 447 9.94 -12.45 -16.40
C ASP A 447 8.65 -13.28 -16.33
N ARG A 448 8.56 -14.09 -15.28
CA ARG A 448 7.38 -14.92 -15.00
C ARG A 448 6.29 -14.08 -14.36
N TYR A 449 5.04 -14.46 -14.60
CA TYR A 449 3.94 -13.85 -13.86
C TYR A 449 3.95 -14.37 -12.42
N PRO A 450 3.83 -13.50 -11.38
CA PRO A 450 3.88 -13.94 -9.99
C PRO A 450 2.87 -15.05 -9.66
N LYS A 451 3.34 -16.13 -9.01
CA LYS A 451 2.54 -17.30 -8.60
C LYS A 451 2.39 -17.35 -7.09
N THR A 452 1.40 -16.66 -6.55
CA THR A 452 1.07 -16.75 -5.12
C THR A 452 -0.43 -16.85 -4.91
N GLU A 453 -0.84 -17.51 -3.82
CA GLU A 453 -2.26 -17.72 -3.46
C GLU A 453 -2.95 -16.45 -2.92
N MET A 454 -2.24 -15.32 -2.88
CA MET A 454 -2.77 -14.01 -2.49
C MET A 454 -2.37 -12.95 -3.52
N ARG A 455 -3.19 -11.90 -3.63
CA ARG A 455 -2.90 -10.70 -4.43
C ARG A 455 -1.56 -10.08 -4.02
N GLN A 456 -0.58 -10.07 -4.92
CA GLN A 456 0.77 -9.56 -4.67
C GLN A 456 1.17 -8.39 -5.58
N SER A 457 2.14 -7.61 -5.10
CA SER A 457 2.88 -6.66 -5.91
C SER A 457 3.85 -7.40 -6.84
N TRP A 458 3.89 -7.00 -8.09
CA TRP A 458 4.91 -7.38 -9.06
C TRP A 458 5.91 -6.23 -9.16
N GLY A 459 6.88 -6.20 -8.25
CA GLY A 459 7.86 -5.09 -8.14
C GLY A 459 8.70 -4.85 -9.40
N ARG A 460 8.75 -5.82 -10.32
CA ARG A 460 9.40 -5.70 -11.63
C ARG A 460 8.48 -5.17 -12.73
N CYS A 461 7.16 -5.26 -12.59
CA CYS A 461 6.24 -4.61 -13.53
C CYS A 461 5.95 -3.20 -13.02
N LEU A 462 6.36 -2.18 -13.76
CA LEU A 462 6.38 -0.79 -13.28
C LEU A 462 5.36 0.04 -14.06
N LYS A 463 4.74 1.01 -13.38
CA LYS A 463 3.82 1.98 -13.97
C LYS A 463 4.34 3.39 -13.77
N TRP A 464 4.24 4.20 -14.81
CA TRP A 464 4.57 5.62 -14.77
C TRP A 464 3.31 6.45 -15.06
N LYS A 465 3.20 7.60 -14.39
CA LYS A 465 2.17 8.61 -14.64
C LYS A 465 2.80 10.01 -14.62
N PRO A 466 2.33 10.93 -15.49
CA PRO A 466 2.75 12.33 -15.42
C PRO A 466 2.19 13.02 -14.17
N ARG A 467 2.83 14.11 -13.75
CA ARG A 467 2.53 14.89 -12.54
C ARG A 467 1.05 15.24 -12.40
N ASP A 468 0.47 15.75 -13.49
CA ASP A 468 -0.91 16.25 -13.51
C ASP A 468 -1.96 15.12 -13.34
N LEU A 469 -1.53 13.85 -13.44
CA LEU A 469 -2.36 12.66 -13.28
C LEU A 469 -1.97 11.82 -12.05
N LEU A 470 -1.02 12.30 -11.22
CA LEU A 470 -0.74 11.73 -9.91
C LEU A 470 -1.79 12.21 -8.92
N SER A 471 -2.38 11.28 -8.18
CA SER A 471 -3.39 11.60 -7.20
C SER A 471 -3.38 10.66 -5.99
N ILE A 472 -3.84 11.17 -4.86
CA ILE A 472 -4.02 10.42 -3.61
C ILE A 472 -5.47 10.61 -3.14
N ASP A 473 -6.13 9.51 -2.83
CA ASP A 473 -7.48 9.51 -2.26
C ASP A 473 -7.41 9.63 -0.73
N PHE A 474 -7.84 10.76 -0.20
CA PHE A 474 -7.89 11.02 1.23
C PHE A 474 -9.31 11.00 1.76
N LYS A 475 -9.48 10.57 3.02
CA LYS A 475 -10.69 10.87 3.78
C LYS A 475 -10.53 12.26 4.39
N CYS A 476 -11.45 13.17 4.06
CA CYS A 476 -11.41 14.55 4.51
C CYS A 476 -11.99 14.69 5.92
N SER A 477 -11.31 15.46 6.77
CA SER A 477 -11.84 15.95 8.05
C SER A 477 -11.85 17.48 8.03
N VAL A 478 -13.03 18.08 7.84
CA VAL A 478 -13.18 19.51 7.54
C VAL A 478 -13.34 20.31 8.83
N LYS A 479 -12.56 21.38 8.99
CA LYS A 479 -12.71 22.35 10.09
C LYS A 479 -13.78 23.38 9.75
N PRO A 480 -14.60 23.81 10.74
CA PRO A 480 -15.71 24.73 10.50
C PRO A 480 -15.24 26.14 10.10
N ASP A 481 -14.09 26.58 10.60
CA ASP A 481 -13.59 27.94 10.43
C ASP A 481 -13.11 28.21 9.00
N VAL A 482 -13.43 29.40 8.50
CA VAL A 482 -12.92 29.93 7.23
C VAL A 482 -11.65 30.73 7.51
N GLN A 483 -10.57 30.37 6.82
CA GLN A 483 -9.31 31.10 6.80
C GLN A 483 -9.12 31.81 5.47
N TYR A 484 -8.28 32.83 5.43
CA TYR A 484 -7.97 33.55 4.20
C TYR A 484 -6.55 33.25 3.75
N VAL A 485 -6.39 32.93 2.47
CA VAL A 485 -5.09 32.84 1.81
C VAL A 485 -4.96 34.05 0.90
N PHE A 486 -3.84 34.76 1.00
CA PHE A 486 -3.52 35.83 0.05
C PHE A 486 -3.05 35.19 -1.24
N GLN A 487 -3.59 35.62 -2.39
CA GLN A 487 -3.10 35.29 -3.72
C GLN A 487 -2.57 36.53 -4.41
N THR A 488 -1.38 36.47 -4.99
CA THR A 488 -0.82 37.58 -5.77
C THR A 488 -0.87 37.21 -7.26
N ASN A 489 -1.54 38.02 -8.07
CA ASN A 489 -1.57 37.82 -9.52
C ASN A 489 -0.24 38.27 -10.17
N GLU A 490 -0.01 37.89 -11.43
CA GLU A 490 1.22 38.26 -12.19
C GLU A 490 1.44 39.79 -12.28
N GLY A 491 0.37 40.59 -12.17
CA GLY A 491 0.44 42.06 -12.11
C GLY A 491 0.72 42.64 -10.71
N GLY A 492 0.99 41.81 -9.69
CA GLY A 492 1.28 42.25 -8.31
C GLY A 492 0.07 42.55 -7.43
N GLU A 493 -1.15 42.43 -7.95
CA GLU A 493 -2.39 42.66 -7.21
C GLU A 493 -2.67 41.50 -6.23
N ARG A 494 -2.96 41.83 -4.97
CA ARG A 494 -3.24 40.85 -3.90
C ARG A 494 -4.74 40.67 -3.70
N ARG A 495 -5.23 39.44 -3.90
CA ARG A 495 -6.61 39.02 -3.63
C ARG A 495 -6.66 38.11 -2.42
N MET A 496 -7.66 38.27 -1.54
CA MET A 496 -7.91 37.33 -0.45
C MET A 496 -8.86 36.22 -0.91
N ILE A 497 -8.48 34.97 -0.68
CA ILE A 497 -9.27 33.78 -1.02
C ILE A 497 -9.78 33.14 0.27
N PRO A 498 -11.10 33.10 0.50
CA PRO A 498 -11.66 32.37 1.63
C PRO A 498 -11.49 30.86 1.40
N CYS A 499 -11.00 30.16 2.40
CA CYS A 499 -10.68 28.74 2.36
C CYS A 499 -11.14 28.03 3.64
N LYS A 500 -11.56 26.77 3.52
CA LYS A 500 -11.73 25.87 4.67
C LYS A 500 -10.49 25.01 4.86
N VAL A 501 -10.13 24.76 6.11
CA VAL A 501 -9.03 23.85 6.46
C VAL A 501 -9.55 22.41 6.47
N VAL A 502 -8.89 21.53 5.74
CA VAL A 502 -9.23 20.12 5.59
C VAL A 502 -8.04 19.28 6.04
N HIS A 503 -8.27 18.40 7.02
CA HIS A 503 -7.30 17.38 7.39
C HIS A 503 -7.44 16.17 6.45
N LEU A 504 -6.34 15.77 5.83
CA LEU A 504 -6.24 14.67 4.89
C LEU A 504 -5.81 13.38 5.62
N LEU A 505 -6.68 12.37 5.60
CA LEU A 505 -6.48 11.11 6.32
C LEU A 505 -6.28 9.94 5.34
N VAL A 506 -5.35 9.05 5.69
CA VAL A 506 -5.04 7.79 4.99
C VAL A 506 -5.42 6.58 5.84
N ALA A 507 -5.57 5.42 5.19
CA ALA A 507 -5.87 4.17 5.87
C ALA A 507 -4.60 3.47 6.38
N MET A 508 -4.68 2.93 7.59
CA MET A 508 -3.64 2.11 8.21
C MET A 508 -4.28 0.84 8.75
N PRO A 509 -3.73 -0.35 8.45
CA PRO A 509 -4.22 -1.60 9.05
C PRO A 509 -4.16 -1.50 10.58
N GLU A 510 -5.27 -1.78 11.27
CA GLU A 510 -5.25 -1.89 12.73
C GLU A 510 -4.66 -3.24 13.14
N HIS A 511 -3.90 -3.25 14.24
CA HIS A 511 -3.34 -4.48 14.80
C HIS A 511 -4.47 -5.33 15.40
N GLY A 512 -4.70 -6.53 14.86
CA GLY A 512 -5.46 -7.58 15.57
C GLY A 512 -6.92 -7.83 15.18
N GLU A 513 -7.58 -6.96 14.42
CA GLU A 513 -8.92 -7.23 13.86
C GLU A 513 -8.99 -6.79 12.38
N ALA A 514 -10.00 -7.27 11.65
CA ALA A 514 -10.24 -6.91 10.25
C ALA A 514 -10.77 -5.46 10.11
N GLY A 515 -10.06 -4.48 10.67
CA GLY A 515 -10.36 -3.05 10.67
C GLY A 515 -9.23 -2.20 10.07
N MET A 516 -9.59 -1.06 9.50
CA MET A 516 -8.62 -0.04 9.05
C MET A 516 -8.82 1.24 9.86
N SER A 517 -7.75 1.70 10.50
CA SER A 517 -7.71 3.01 11.18
C SER A 517 -7.48 4.12 10.16
N LEU A 518 -8.00 5.30 10.45
CA LEU A 518 -7.69 6.51 9.69
C LEU A 518 -6.66 7.35 10.46
N GLN A 519 -5.58 7.72 9.80
CA GLN A 519 -4.52 8.56 10.38
C GLN A 519 -4.21 9.76 9.48
N PRO A 520 -3.79 10.91 10.05
CA PRO A 520 -3.29 12.03 9.26
C PRO A 520 -2.17 11.60 8.33
N PHE A 521 -2.20 12.08 7.09
CA PHE A 521 -1.16 11.76 6.11
C PHE A 521 0.20 12.35 6.50
N ARG A 522 1.11 11.49 6.95
CA ARG A 522 2.48 11.84 7.34
C ARG A 522 3.45 10.99 6.52
N PRO A 523 3.95 11.49 5.38
CA PRO A 523 4.85 10.74 4.51
C PRO A 523 6.13 10.37 5.26
N THR A 524 6.69 9.20 4.96
CA THR A 524 7.84 8.62 5.69
C THR A 524 9.19 9.01 5.09
N THR A 525 9.20 9.51 3.86
CA THR A 525 10.39 9.77 3.05
C THR A 525 10.95 11.19 3.15
N HIS A 526 10.24 12.13 3.78
CA HIS A 526 10.71 13.52 3.93
C HIS A 526 10.99 13.88 5.39
N THR A 527 12.18 14.41 5.66
CA THR A 527 12.64 14.80 7.01
C THR A 527 11.95 16.06 7.55
N ASP A 528 11.26 16.83 6.70
CA ASP A 528 10.70 18.15 7.05
C ASP A 528 9.15 18.17 7.14
N VAL A 529 8.55 17.05 7.58
CA VAL A 529 7.07 16.91 7.72
C VAL A 529 6.47 17.96 8.69
N ARG A 530 7.28 18.49 9.61
CA ARG A 530 6.85 19.54 10.57
C ARG A 530 6.62 20.89 9.89
N ARG A 531 7.35 21.19 8.81
CA ARG A 531 7.27 22.45 8.07
C ARG A 531 6.17 22.46 7.01
N ILE A 532 6.05 21.37 6.24
CA ILE A 532 5.11 21.28 5.10
C ILE A 532 3.69 20.88 5.53
N GLN A 533 3.54 20.17 6.67
CA GLN A 533 2.25 19.68 7.19
C GLN A 533 1.32 19.09 6.12
N PRO A 534 1.77 18.05 5.37
CA PRO A 534 1.07 17.55 4.18
C PRO A 534 -0.32 16.96 4.44
N TYR A 535 -0.68 16.73 5.70
CA TYR A 535 -2.04 16.35 6.11
C TYR A 535 -3.01 17.54 6.19
N ILE A 536 -2.58 18.77 5.92
CA ILE A 536 -3.44 19.96 5.95
C ILE A 536 -3.57 20.53 4.54
N ALA A 537 -4.81 20.70 4.09
CA ALA A 537 -5.16 21.38 2.86
C ALA A 537 -6.05 22.60 3.14
N LYS A 538 -5.81 23.75 2.50
CA LYS A 538 -6.75 24.87 2.50
C LYS A 538 -7.49 24.88 1.18
N ILE A 539 -8.80 24.66 1.23
CA ILE A 539 -9.63 24.51 0.04
C ILE A 539 -10.47 25.76 -0.15
N PRO A 540 -10.37 26.46 -1.30
CA PRO A 540 -11.20 27.61 -1.60
C PRO A 540 -12.69 27.30 -1.49
N VAL A 541 -13.45 28.25 -0.95
CA VAL A 541 -14.91 28.15 -0.85
C VAL A 541 -15.60 29.19 -1.71
N ASP A 542 -16.83 28.90 -2.12
CA ASP A 542 -17.71 29.89 -2.77
C ASP A 542 -18.39 30.82 -1.74
N GLU A 543 -19.23 31.74 -2.22
CA GLU A 543 -20.00 32.69 -1.39
C GLU A 543 -20.89 32.00 -0.34
N ALA A 544 -21.25 30.73 -0.56
CA ALA A 544 -22.03 29.92 0.36
C ALA A 544 -21.17 29.01 1.26
N ASN A 545 -19.85 29.24 1.33
CA ASN A 545 -18.88 28.45 2.10
C ASN A 545 -18.80 26.96 1.67
N ARG A 546 -19.09 26.65 0.40
CA ARG A 546 -19.06 25.29 -0.17
C ARG A 546 -17.71 25.01 -0.85
N MET A 547 -17.21 23.78 -0.67
CA MET A 547 -15.98 23.29 -1.33
C MET A 547 -16.32 22.40 -2.51
N PHE A 548 -15.48 22.43 -3.55
CA PHE A 548 -15.70 21.68 -4.79
C PHE A 548 -14.43 20.97 -5.26
N ALA A 549 -14.60 19.78 -5.82
CA ALA A 549 -13.59 19.04 -6.56
C ALA A 549 -13.90 19.13 -8.07
N THR A 550 -12.89 19.31 -8.92
CA THR A 550 -13.08 19.47 -10.37
C THR A 550 -12.30 18.40 -11.14
N ASP A 551 -12.99 17.55 -11.89
CA ASP A 551 -12.36 16.48 -12.67
C ASP A 551 -11.52 17.08 -13.82
N PRO A 552 -10.21 16.80 -13.91
CA PRO A 552 -9.35 17.41 -14.92
C PRO A 552 -9.67 16.93 -16.36
N LEU A 553 -10.24 15.73 -16.52
CA LEU A 553 -10.57 15.16 -17.83
C LEU A 553 -11.95 15.60 -18.31
N THR A 554 -12.94 15.66 -17.41
CA THR A 554 -14.33 15.95 -17.78
C THR A 554 -14.78 17.38 -17.47
N GLN A 555 -13.99 18.13 -16.70
CA GLN A 555 -14.30 19.47 -16.20
C GLN A 555 -15.55 19.55 -15.30
N HIS A 556 -16.07 18.40 -14.84
CA HIS A 556 -17.24 18.36 -13.98
C HIS A 556 -16.88 18.74 -12.53
N ARG A 557 -17.73 19.57 -11.88
CA ARG A 557 -17.53 20.04 -10.50
C ARG A 557 -18.45 19.31 -9.52
N HIS A 558 -17.88 18.72 -8.49
CA HIS A 558 -18.59 18.03 -7.41
C HIS A 558 -18.40 18.76 -6.07
N GLN A 559 -19.49 19.10 -5.40
CA GLN A 559 -19.41 19.61 -4.02
C GLN A 559 -18.99 18.49 -3.06
N PHE A 560 -18.15 18.80 -2.06
CA PHE A 560 -17.79 17.87 -0.99
C PHE A 560 -17.74 18.52 0.39
N GLY A 561 -17.77 17.69 1.43
CA GLY A 561 -17.81 18.12 2.82
C GLY A 561 -17.01 17.20 3.75
N ASP A 562 -17.28 17.31 5.06
CA ASP A 562 -16.64 16.47 6.06
C ASP A 562 -16.85 14.98 5.75
N ARG A 563 -15.83 14.15 6.02
CA ARG A 563 -15.83 12.69 5.79
C ARG A 563 -15.97 12.27 4.33
N SER A 564 -15.96 13.18 3.36
CA SER A 564 -15.89 12.78 1.95
C SER A 564 -14.55 12.10 1.67
N ILE A 565 -14.53 11.05 0.84
CA ILE A 565 -13.28 10.58 0.24
C ILE A 565 -13.09 11.36 -1.04
N VAL A 566 -11.98 12.07 -1.15
CA VAL A 566 -11.69 12.96 -2.27
C VAL A 566 -10.31 12.63 -2.81
N GLU A 567 -10.23 12.53 -4.12
CA GLU A 567 -9.01 12.38 -4.89
C GLU A 567 -8.33 13.75 -5.02
N PHE A 568 -7.11 13.88 -4.53
CA PHE A 568 -6.33 15.12 -4.58
C PHE A 568 -5.07 14.94 -5.42
N SER A 569 -4.70 15.97 -6.18
CA SER A 569 -3.33 16.17 -6.68
C SER A 569 -2.61 17.22 -5.85
N TYR A 570 -1.29 17.31 -6.02
CA TYR A 570 -0.44 18.29 -5.33
C TYR A 570 0.36 19.11 -6.36
N ASP A 571 0.18 20.42 -6.34
CA ASP A 571 0.80 21.36 -7.27
C ASP A 571 1.70 22.36 -6.53
N THR A 572 3.02 22.19 -6.64
CA THR A 572 4.02 23.04 -5.99
C THR A 572 4.12 24.45 -6.61
N ASN A 573 3.51 24.69 -7.76
CA ASN A 573 3.55 26.00 -8.42
C ASN A 573 2.44 26.93 -7.90
N ARG A 574 1.53 26.41 -7.07
CA ARG A 574 0.47 27.21 -6.45
C ARG A 574 1.00 28.01 -5.26
N GLN A 575 0.22 29.01 -4.90
CA GLN A 575 0.45 29.81 -3.69
C GLN A 575 0.49 28.90 -2.46
N GLU A 576 1.38 29.24 -1.50
CA GLU A 576 1.51 28.53 -0.23
C GLU A 576 0.16 28.37 0.48
N GLY A 577 -0.19 27.12 0.79
CA GLY A 577 -1.46 26.71 1.38
C GLY A 577 -2.54 26.23 0.39
N LEU A 578 -2.38 26.46 -0.92
CA LEU A 578 -3.33 26.04 -1.98
C LEU A 578 -2.80 24.91 -2.88
N GLU A 579 -1.73 24.25 -2.47
CA GLU A 579 -1.02 23.22 -3.24
C GLU A 579 -1.89 21.97 -3.45
N TRP A 580 -2.71 21.62 -2.47
CA TRP A 580 -3.66 20.51 -2.59
C TRP A 580 -4.86 20.88 -3.46
N VAL A 581 -5.01 20.18 -4.59
CA VAL A 581 -6.09 20.41 -5.55
C VAL A 581 -7.07 19.24 -5.53
N PRO A 582 -8.33 19.45 -5.10
CA PRO A 582 -9.35 18.40 -5.12
C PRO A 582 -9.80 18.14 -6.56
N LEU A 583 -9.62 16.91 -7.03
CA LEU A 583 -9.97 16.47 -8.38
C LEU A 583 -11.39 15.89 -8.41
N ARG A 584 -11.67 14.88 -7.59
CA ARG A 584 -12.94 14.14 -7.67
C ARG A 584 -13.40 13.63 -6.31
N VAL A 585 -14.71 13.55 -6.10
CA VAL A 585 -15.28 12.89 -4.92
C VAL A 585 -15.42 11.40 -5.21
N ARG A 586 -14.70 10.56 -4.46
CA ARG A 586 -14.63 9.10 -4.63
C ARG A 586 -15.73 8.39 -3.86
N VAL A 587 -16.96 8.61 -4.29
CA VAL A 587 -18.18 7.96 -3.78
C VAL A 587 -18.17 6.43 -3.95
N ASP A 588 -17.35 5.92 -4.87
CA ASP A 588 -17.11 4.49 -5.10
C ASP A 588 -16.28 3.86 -3.98
N LYS A 589 -15.56 4.66 -3.20
CA LYS A 589 -14.65 4.20 -2.18
C LYS A 589 -15.29 4.26 -0.80
N THR A 590 -15.09 3.18 -0.05
CA THR A 590 -15.40 3.10 1.38
C THR A 590 -14.19 3.41 2.26
N VAL A 591 -12.98 3.33 1.69
CA VAL A 591 -11.69 3.51 2.40
C VAL A 591 -10.74 4.36 1.53
N PRO A 592 -10.00 5.32 2.11
CA PRO A 592 -8.99 6.10 1.38
C PRO A 592 -7.77 5.24 1.00
N ASN A 593 -6.77 5.83 0.33
CA ASN A 593 -5.51 5.12 0.09
C ASN A 593 -4.83 4.71 1.40
N ALA A 594 -4.20 3.53 1.39
CA ALA A 594 -3.33 3.11 2.48
C ALA A 594 -2.08 4.00 2.53
N LEU A 595 -1.51 4.22 3.72
CA LEU A 595 -0.33 5.08 3.91
C LEU A 595 0.80 4.74 2.93
N ARG A 596 1.15 3.45 2.79
CA ARG A 596 2.21 3.02 1.85
C ARG A 596 1.94 3.45 0.41
N THR A 597 0.68 3.41 -0.04
CA THR A 597 0.32 3.84 -1.40
C THR A 597 0.40 5.36 -1.53
N ALA A 598 -0.11 6.10 -0.53
CA ALA A 598 -0.03 7.55 -0.51
C ALA A 598 1.42 8.05 -0.48
N ASP A 599 2.27 7.39 0.32
CA ASP A 599 3.69 7.71 0.49
C ASP A 599 4.48 7.51 -0.81
N SER A 600 4.26 6.39 -1.52
CA SER A 600 4.89 6.17 -2.83
C SER A 600 4.45 7.18 -3.90
N VAL A 601 3.19 7.65 -3.86
CA VAL A 601 2.73 8.69 -4.79
C VAL A 601 3.32 10.04 -4.41
N TRP A 602 3.38 10.34 -3.11
CA TRP A 602 3.95 11.57 -2.57
C TRP A 602 5.43 11.71 -2.90
N GLU A 603 6.20 10.63 -2.78
CA GLU A 603 7.61 10.57 -3.17
C GLU A 603 7.80 10.97 -4.64
N VAL A 604 6.96 10.46 -5.55
CA VAL A 604 7.03 10.83 -6.98
C VAL A 604 6.58 12.27 -7.23
N MET A 605 5.60 12.78 -6.47
CA MET A 605 5.17 14.18 -6.54
C MET A 605 6.27 15.17 -6.09
N HIS A 606 7.17 14.71 -5.20
CA HIS A 606 8.22 15.50 -4.54
C HIS A 606 9.65 15.10 -4.90
N ASP A 607 9.82 14.19 -5.87
CA ASP A 607 11.09 13.94 -6.55
C ASP A 607 11.71 15.30 -6.94
N ALA A 608 13.01 15.46 -6.69
CA ALA A 608 13.71 16.72 -6.81
C ALA A 608 13.49 17.34 -8.20
N LYS A 609 12.80 18.51 -8.22
CA LYS A 609 12.35 19.25 -9.41
C LYS A 609 11.28 18.57 -10.28
N GLY A 610 10.65 17.49 -9.83
CA GLY A 610 9.57 16.81 -10.54
C GLY A 610 10.04 16.06 -11.79
N LEU A 611 11.31 15.65 -11.85
CA LEU A 611 11.96 15.09 -13.03
C LEU A 611 11.18 13.90 -13.61
N LEU A 612 10.92 12.85 -12.83
CA LEU A 612 10.16 11.69 -13.30
C LEU A 612 8.71 12.04 -13.62
N SER A 613 8.08 12.89 -12.82
CA SER A 613 6.69 13.29 -13.03
C SER A 613 6.52 14.24 -14.24
N ASN A 614 7.60 14.76 -14.82
CA ASN A 614 7.54 15.69 -15.93
C ASN A 614 6.91 15.03 -17.18
N PRO A 615 5.87 15.61 -17.80
CA PRO A 615 5.28 15.08 -19.02
C PRO A 615 6.26 14.92 -20.21
N ARG A 616 7.38 15.66 -20.18
CA ARG A 616 8.50 15.58 -21.14
C ARG A 616 9.65 14.69 -20.66
N PHE A 617 9.52 13.98 -19.54
CA PHE A 617 10.58 13.14 -18.97
C PHE A 617 11.23 12.25 -20.05
N PHE A 618 10.45 11.43 -20.76
CA PHE A 618 10.98 10.56 -21.81
C PHE A 618 11.56 11.30 -23.02
N GLU A 619 11.21 12.58 -23.23
CA GLU A 619 11.83 13.39 -24.28
C GLU A 619 13.24 13.84 -23.90
N MET A 620 13.49 13.96 -22.59
CA MET A 620 14.70 14.49 -21.96
C MET A 620 15.71 13.39 -21.58
N VAL A 621 15.29 12.15 -21.33
CA VAL A 621 16.24 11.07 -20.96
C VAL A 621 17.07 10.61 -22.16
N GLY A 622 18.41 10.62 -22.00
CA GLY A 622 19.39 10.30 -23.05
C GLY A 622 20.34 11.48 -23.39
N ASP A 623 20.01 12.69 -22.94
CA ASP A 623 20.88 13.87 -23.07
C ASP A 623 21.90 13.93 -21.92
N GLU A 624 23.13 14.33 -22.21
CA GLU A 624 24.26 14.42 -21.25
C GLU A 624 23.90 15.27 -20.00
N PHE A 625 23.10 16.32 -20.19
CA PHE A 625 22.58 17.16 -19.11
C PHE A 625 21.69 16.39 -18.11
N ASN A 626 20.87 15.45 -18.58
CA ASN A 626 19.95 14.69 -17.74
C ASN A 626 20.60 13.47 -17.11
N GLU A 627 21.59 12.86 -17.78
CA GLU A 627 22.47 11.86 -17.16
C GLU A 627 23.19 12.46 -15.94
N ARG A 628 23.67 13.71 -16.06
CA ARG A 628 24.23 14.47 -14.94
C ARG A 628 23.19 14.75 -13.85
N LEU A 629 21.98 15.19 -14.20
CA LEU A 629 20.92 15.47 -13.23
C LEU A 629 20.48 14.21 -12.45
N LEU A 630 20.29 13.07 -13.14
CA LEU A 630 19.98 11.79 -12.49
C LEU A 630 21.07 11.38 -11.49
N ARG A 631 22.34 11.59 -11.85
CA ARG A 631 23.49 11.34 -10.96
C ARG A 631 23.55 12.28 -9.77
N GLU A 632 23.35 13.58 -9.99
CA GLU A 632 23.33 14.59 -8.93
C GLU A 632 22.20 14.31 -7.92
N GLU A 633 21.00 13.99 -8.40
CA GLU A 633 19.86 13.69 -7.53
C GLU A 633 20.02 12.35 -6.81
N TRP A 634 20.59 11.32 -7.46
CA TRP A 634 20.97 10.08 -6.80
C TRP A 634 22.05 10.31 -5.71
N GLY A 635 23.05 11.15 -6.00
CA GLY A 635 24.11 11.50 -5.05
C GLY A 635 23.60 12.24 -3.81
N LYS A 636 22.51 13.02 -3.92
CA LYS A 636 21.82 13.63 -2.77
C LYS A 636 21.06 12.61 -1.93
N HIS A 637 20.45 11.59 -2.56
CA HIS A 637 19.78 10.49 -1.86
C HIS A 637 20.76 9.64 -1.05
N GLN A 638 22.00 9.45 -1.53
CA GLN A 638 23.01 8.67 -0.82
C GLN A 638 23.60 9.37 0.42
N LYS A 639 23.73 10.70 0.42
CA LYS A 639 24.35 11.46 1.54
C LYS A 639 23.54 11.49 2.84
N GLY A 640 22.26 11.10 2.82
CA GLY A 640 21.38 11.13 3.99
C GLY A 640 21.04 9.77 4.62
N ASP A 641 21.38 8.64 3.98
CA ASP A 641 20.69 7.36 4.28
C ASP A 641 21.54 6.09 3.97
N ALA A 642 22.87 6.18 4.11
CA ALA A 642 23.82 5.22 3.54
C ALA A 642 23.92 3.81 4.18
N TYR A 643 23.19 3.47 5.26
CA TYR A 643 23.45 2.22 5.99
C TYR A 643 22.47 1.06 5.75
N TYR A 644 21.26 1.26 5.18
CA TYR A 644 20.25 0.18 5.15
C TYR A 644 19.35 0.02 3.92
N HIS A 645 19.65 0.66 2.79
CA HIS A 645 19.06 0.25 1.52
C HIS A 645 19.89 -0.91 0.99
N VAL A 646 19.46 -2.16 1.10
CA VAL A 646 18.77 -2.86 0.01
C VAL A 646 18.16 -4.18 0.53
N ARG A 647 16.88 -4.45 0.22
CA ARG A 647 16.36 -5.74 -0.25
C ARG A 647 14.83 -5.71 -0.42
N GLU A 648 14.38 -5.60 -1.67
CA GLU A 648 13.14 -6.23 -2.14
C GLU A 648 13.47 -7.18 -3.30
N ALA A 649 13.76 -8.43 -2.98
CA ALA A 649 13.52 -9.58 -3.84
C ALA A 649 13.59 -10.85 -2.98
N LEU A 650 12.41 -11.40 -2.65
CA LEU A 650 12.24 -12.77 -2.18
C LEU A 650 12.41 -13.74 -3.37
N GLN A 651 13.55 -13.70 -4.06
CA GLN A 651 13.96 -14.74 -5.00
C GLN A 651 15.16 -15.46 -4.39
N ASP A 652 14.95 -16.75 -4.07
CA ASP A 652 15.90 -17.75 -3.58
C ASP A 652 17.18 -17.24 -2.90
N ARG A 653 17.15 -17.11 -1.56
CA ARG A 653 18.37 -16.88 -0.76
C ARG A 653 19.46 -17.93 -1.03
N HIS A 654 19.07 -19.15 -1.43
CA HIS A 654 19.95 -20.25 -1.81
C HIS A 654 20.74 -20.03 -3.12
N LYS A 655 20.38 -19.02 -3.94
CA LYS A 655 21.10 -18.66 -5.18
C LYS A 655 22.14 -17.55 -4.98
N SER A 656 22.31 -17.05 -3.75
CA SER A 656 23.34 -16.03 -3.48
C SER A 656 24.73 -16.66 -3.58
N PRO A 657 25.68 -16.05 -4.32
CA PRO A 657 27.03 -16.59 -4.48
C PRO A 657 27.83 -16.69 -3.18
N ILE A 658 27.38 -16.01 -2.11
CA ILE A 658 27.97 -16.02 -0.76
C ILE A 658 27.06 -16.69 0.28
N TYR A 659 26.17 -17.57 -0.17
CA TYR A 659 25.18 -18.23 0.69
C TYR A 659 25.87 -19.04 1.80
N ASN A 660 26.93 -19.78 1.49
CA ASN A 660 27.65 -20.61 2.46
C ASN A 660 28.33 -19.72 3.51
N MET A 661 29.05 -18.68 3.08
CA MET A 661 29.62 -17.67 3.98
C MET A 661 28.60 -17.11 4.99
N ARG A 662 27.45 -16.62 4.50
CA ARG A 662 26.39 -16.08 5.36
C ARG A 662 25.79 -17.11 6.31
N THR A 663 25.65 -18.35 5.84
CA THR A 663 25.13 -19.45 6.65
C THR A 663 26.12 -19.77 7.76
N TYR A 664 27.42 -19.86 7.44
CA TYR A 664 28.50 -20.08 8.39
C TYR A 664 28.59 -18.97 9.44
N HIS A 665 28.58 -17.70 9.04
CA HIS A 665 28.59 -16.56 9.98
C HIS A 665 27.37 -16.59 10.91
N ASN A 666 26.20 -16.97 10.40
CA ASN A 666 24.99 -17.14 11.23
C ASN A 666 25.11 -18.33 12.19
N CYS A 667 25.79 -19.41 11.80
CA CYS A 667 26.08 -20.54 12.67
C CYS A 667 26.96 -20.11 13.84
N ILE A 668 28.05 -19.37 13.61
CA ILE A 668 28.91 -18.85 14.68
C ILE A 668 28.09 -18.01 15.66
N LYS A 669 27.34 -17.02 15.17
CA LYS A 669 26.48 -16.21 16.03
C LYS A 669 25.53 -17.07 16.86
N LYS A 670 24.90 -18.07 16.24
CA LYS A 670 24.01 -19.01 16.94
C LYS A 670 24.75 -19.76 18.05
N VAL A 671 25.96 -20.26 17.80
CA VAL A 671 26.77 -20.91 18.83
C VAL A 671 26.97 -19.97 20.02
N LEU A 672 27.40 -18.71 19.79
CA LEU A 672 27.63 -17.73 20.87
C LEU A 672 26.39 -17.48 21.74
N TYR A 673 25.22 -17.25 21.13
CA TYR A 673 23.98 -17.05 21.88
C TYR A 673 23.59 -18.29 22.69
N MET A 674 23.68 -19.48 22.07
CA MET A 674 23.24 -20.72 22.71
C MET A 674 24.15 -21.13 23.87
N THR A 675 25.46 -21.00 23.72
CA THR A 675 26.43 -21.45 24.73
C THR A 675 26.39 -20.55 25.96
N THR A 676 26.36 -19.23 25.75
CA THR A 676 26.24 -18.25 26.86
C THR A 676 24.89 -18.32 27.55
N SER A 677 23.78 -18.46 26.79
CA SER A 677 22.46 -18.66 27.38
C SER A 677 22.41 -19.91 28.26
N ARG A 678 22.85 -21.08 27.74
CA ARG A 678 22.86 -22.32 28.52
C ARG A 678 23.64 -22.19 29.83
N SER A 679 24.79 -21.53 29.80
CA SER A 679 25.59 -21.28 31.01
C SER A 679 24.89 -20.36 32.02
N LEU A 680 24.20 -19.32 31.54
CA LEU A 680 23.40 -18.46 32.41
C LEU A 680 22.27 -19.27 33.07
N LEU A 681 21.52 -20.03 32.28
CA LEU A 681 20.40 -20.86 32.75
C LEU A 681 20.85 -21.94 33.74
N SER A 682 21.97 -22.60 33.46
CA SER A 682 22.50 -23.65 34.36
C SER A 682 22.94 -23.10 35.71
N LYS A 683 23.42 -21.84 35.75
CA LYS A 683 23.85 -21.18 36.99
C LYS A 683 22.68 -20.66 37.81
N THR A 684 21.64 -20.15 37.17
CA THR A 684 20.48 -19.56 37.87
C THR A 684 19.38 -20.58 38.16
N GLY A 685 19.32 -21.69 37.43
CA GLY A 685 18.20 -22.63 37.46
C GLY A 685 16.90 -22.08 36.86
N GLU A 686 16.97 -20.93 36.18
CA GLU A 686 15.80 -20.30 35.56
C GLU A 686 15.45 -20.95 34.22
N ALA A 687 14.18 -20.85 33.82
CA ALA A 687 13.68 -21.39 32.55
C ALA A 687 13.94 -20.49 31.33
N SER A 688 14.51 -19.30 31.52
CA SER A 688 14.79 -18.35 30.44
C SER A 688 15.77 -17.27 30.88
N VAL A 689 16.62 -16.79 29.96
CA VAL A 689 17.54 -15.68 30.23
C VAL A 689 16.72 -14.41 30.41
N LYS A 690 16.78 -13.82 31.61
CA LYS A 690 15.95 -12.68 32.02
C LYS A 690 15.86 -11.54 30.99
N ALA A 691 17.00 -11.09 30.47
CA ALA A 691 17.05 -10.00 29.50
C ALA A 691 18.30 -10.06 28.61
N LEU A 692 18.16 -9.66 27.34
CA LEU A 692 19.25 -9.42 26.39
C LEU A 692 19.25 -7.94 25.98
N LEU A 693 20.42 -7.30 26.01
CA LEU A 693 20.65 -6.04 25.28
C LEU A 693 21.31 -6.36 23.95
N GLU A 694 20.64 -6.06 22.84
CA GLU A 694 21.21 -6.19 21.49
C GLU A 694 21.63 -4.82 20.98
N LEU A 695 22.95 -4.58 20.89
CA LEU A 695 23.52 -3.37 20.32
C LEU A 695 23.67 -3.53 18.81
N ALA A 696 23.20 -2.53 18.05
CA ALA A 696 23.14 -2.55 16.59
C ALA A 696 22.30 -3.73 16.05
N ALA A 697 21.06 -3.84 16.53
CA ALA A 697 20.16 -4.95 16.22
C ALA A 697 19.74 -5.07 14.74
N GLY A 698 19.92 -3.99 13.97
CA GLY A 698 19.55 -3.86 12.57
C GLY A 698 18.10 -4.25 12.29
N LYS A 699 17.89 -5.06 11.24
CA LYS A 699 16.56 -5.56 10.82
C LYS A 699 16.10 -6.82 11.57
N GLY A 700 16.78 -7.22 12.64
CA GLY A 700 16.43 -8.43 13.41
C GLY A 700 16.86 -9.73 12.76
N GLY A 701 18.03 -9.78 12.12
CA GLY A 701 18.58 -11.02 11.57
C GLY A 701 18.76 -12.12 12.62
N ASP A 702 18.99 -11.73 13.87
CA ASP A 702 19.24 -12.62 15.01
C ASP A 702 17.99 -12.96 15.83
N TYR A 703 16.81 -12.48 15.42
CA TYR A 703 15.55 -12.72 16.13
C TYR A 703 15.27 -14.18 16.48
N ASN A 704 15.49 -15.11 15.54
CA ASN A 704 15.29 -16.53 15.82
C ASN A 704 16.32 -17.07 16.82
N LYS A 705 17.54 -16.51 16.84
CA LYS A 705 18.60 -16.90 17.76
C LYS A 705 18.26 -16.47 19.19
N TRP A 706 17.70 -15.27 19.38
CA TRP A 706 17.22 -14.82 20.70
C TRP A 706 16.16 -15.77 21.27
N ARG A 707 15.24 -16.23 20.41
CA ARG A 707 14.21 -17.20 20.81
C ARG A 707 14.79 -18.58 21.12
N GLU A 708 15.66 -19.09 20.26
CA GLU A 708 16.34 -20.39 20.46
C GLU A 708 17.22 -20.38 21.71
N ALA A 709 17.85 -19.24 22.02
CA ALA A 709 18.62 -19.00 23.24
C ALA A 709 17.73 -18.70 24.46
N GLU A 710 16.43 -18.96 24.39
CA GLU A 710 15.48 -18.85 25.50
C GLU A 710 15.50 -17.50 26.24
N VAL A 711 15.72 -16.40 25.51
CA VAL A 711 15.70 -15.06 26.10
C VAL A 711 14.26 -14.61 26.38
N ALA A 712 13.95 -14.24 27.61
CA ALA A 712 12.62 -13.80 28.03
C ALA A 712 12.23 -12.44 27.43
N ARG A 713 13.16 -11.47 27.47
CA ARG A 713 12.97 -10.13 26.91
C ARG A 713 14.23 -9.63 26.20
N VAL A 714 14.07 -9.11 24.99
CA VAL A 714 15.14 -8.49 24.20
C VAL A 714 14.92 -6.98 24.16
N TYR A 715 15.98 -6.22 24.41
CA TYR A 715 16.02 -4.79 24.25
C TYR A 715 16.94 -4.48 23.07
N ALA A 716 16.35 -4.24 21.91
CA ALA A 716 17.04 -4.00 20.65
C ALA A 716 17.36 -2.50 20.49
N VAL A 717 18.64 -2.17 20.38
CA VAL A 717 19.12 -0.81 20.18
C VAL A 717 19.73 -0.70 18.79
N ASP A 718 19.31 0.29 18.01
CA ASP A 718 19.94 0.62 16.73
C ASP A 718 19.74 2.10 16.40
N SER A 719 20.64 2.68 15.62
CA SER A 719 20.48 4.06 15.14
C SER A 719 19.49 4.14 13.97
N ASP A 720 19.22 3.04 13.25
CA ASP A 720 18.23 2.98 12.18
C ASP A 720 16.85 2.57 12.68
N LYS A 721 15.97 3.56 12.73
CA LYS A 721 14.55 3.40 13.08
C LYS A 721 13.81 2.44 12.15
N ARG A 722 14.20 2.31 10.88
CA ARG A 722 13.53 1.41 9.91
C ARG A 722 13.88 -0.06 10.19
N GLY A 723 15.15 -0.34 10.50
CA GLY A 723 15.61 -1.64 10.98
C GLY A 723 14.80 -2.13 12.18
N LEU A 724 14.69 -1.28 13.21
CA LEU A 724 13.89 -1.58 14.40
C LEU A 724 12.39 -1.77 14.09
N SER A 725 11.85 -1.02 13.14
CA SER A 725 10.45 -1.21 12.71
C SER A 725 10.24 -2.60 12.09
N THR A 726 11.23 -3.12 11.37
CA THR A 726 11.23 -4.51 10.84
C THR A 726 11.25 -5.54 11.97
N ILE A 727 11.96 -5.28 13.07
CA ILE A 727 11.96 -6.13 14.28
C ILE A 727 10.58 -6.13 14.93
N LYS A 728 9.92 -4.97 15.04
CA LYS A 728 8.56 -4.86 15.60
C LYS A 728 7.54 -5.62 14.77
N GLU A 729 7.51 -5.44 13.45
CA GLU A 729 6.65 -6.23 12.54
C GLU A 729 6.97 -7.73 12.62
N ARG A 730 8.28 -8.05 12.64
CA ARG A 730 8.89 -9.27 13.19
C ARG A 730 8.09 -9.91 14.30
N HIS A 731 8.17 -9.24 15.44
CA HIS A 731 7.71 -9.67 16.74
C HIS A 731 6.19 -9.81 16.79
N GLU A 732 5.44 -8.85 16.24
CA GLU A 732 3.97 -8.90 16.17
C GLU A 732 3.46 -10.12 15.40
N ARG A 733 4.08 -10.46 14.26
CA ARG A 733 3.71 -11.66 13.49
C ARG A 733 3.97 -12.96 14.26
N MET A 734 4.95 -12.96 15.15
CA MET A 734 5.33 -14.13 15.94
C MET A 734 4.49 -14.24 17.22
N LEU A 735 4.15 -13.11 17.86
CA LEU A 735 3.18 -13.01 18.94
C LEU A 735 1.84 -13.67 18.58
N ALA A 736 1.38 -13.49 17.33
CA ALA A 736 0.15 -14.09 16.83
C ALA A 736 0.21 -15.62 16.62
N LYS A 737 1.41 -16.22 16.66
CA LYS A 737 1.64 -17.65 16.34
C LYS A 737 2.18 -18.46 17.51
N ASP A 738 2.82 -17.82 18.48
CA ASP A 738 3.53 -18.46 19.58
C ASP A 738 2.68 -18.49 20.86
N LYS A 739 2.60 -19.65 21.51
CA LYS A 739 1.89 -19.80 22.79
C LYS A 739 2.66 -19.19 23.98
N ASN A 740 3.97 -18.91 23.82
CA ASN A 740 4.80 -18.28 24.84
C ASN A 740 5.74 -17.22 24.23
N PRO A 741 5.20 -16.07 23.79
CA PRO A 741 5.96 -15.11 23.02
C PRO A 741 6.99 -14.36 23.87
N ARG A 742 8.24 -14.31 23.39
CA ARG A 742 9.30 -13.50 24.00
C ARG A 742 9.02 -12.01 23.76
N LEU A 743 9.30 -11.14 24.72
CA LEU A 743 9.06 -9.70 24.60
C LEU A 743 10.23 -9.00 23.90
N VAL A 744 9.95 -8.06 22.99
CA VAL A 744 11.01 -7.30 22.30
C VAL A 744 10.69 -5.81 22.37
N ASP A 745 11.52 -5.07 23.08
CA ASP A 745 11.48 -3.60 23.16
C ASP A 745 12.56 -3.03 22.23
N CYS A 746 12.27 -1.94 21.52
CA CYS A 746 13.24 -1.33 20.60
C CYS A 746 13.47 0.14 20.95
N PHE A 747 14.73 0.56 21.01
CA PHE A 747 15.14 1.95 21.25
C PHE A 747 15.96 2.47 20.07
N THR A 748 15.55 3.61 19.51
CA THR A 748 16.36 4.27 18.47
C THR A 748 17.47 5.07 19.13
N ALA A 749 18.69 4.55 19.09
CA ALA A 749 19.83 5.18 19.76
C ALA A 749 21.18 4.82 19.12
N ASP A 750 22.11 5.78 19.15
CA ASP A 750 23.49 5.60 18.69
C ASP A 750 24.37 5.01 19.80
N MET A 751 24.85 3.78 19.64
CA MET A 751 25.69 3.09 20.62
C MET A 751 27.08 3.72 20.82
N ALA A 752 27.49 4.66 19.96
CA ALA A 752 28.69 5.47 20.16
C ALA A 752 28.47 6.68 21.10
N ARG A 753 27.26 6.85 21.62
CA ARG A 753 26.85 7.86 22.62
C ARG A 753 26.29 7.18 23.86
N GLN A 754 26.28 7.85 25.01
CA GLN A 754 25.92 7.22 26.29
C GLN A 754 24.42 6.89 26.36
N LEU A 755 24.10 5.61 26.60
CA LEU A 755 22.72 5.12 26.71
C LEU A 755 22.10 5.49 28.07
N SER A 756 22.86 5.39 29.17
CA SER A 756 22.38 5.58 30.54
C SER A 756 21.88 7.00 30.84
N THR A 757 22.42 7.99 30.16
CA THR A 757 21.98 9.40 30.22
C THR A 757 20.92 9.74 29.17
N ALA A 758 20.59 8.77 28.31
CA ALA A 758 19.77 8.93 27.12
C ALA A 758 20.31 9.94 26.09
N ASP A 759 21.61 10.27 26.15
CA ASP A 759 22.27 11.14 25.15
C ASP A 759 22.42 10.45 23.79
N ALA A 760 22.32 9.12 23.79
CA ALA A 760 22.28 8.30 22.59
C ALA A 760 20.97 8.39 21.78
N ALA A 761 19.88 8.88 22.39
CA ALA A 761 18.57 8.88 21.76
C ALA A 761 18.50 9.81 20.54
N SER A 762 17.80 9.35 19.49
CA SER A 762 17.62 10.12 18.26
C SER A 762 16.43 11.10 18.30
N SER A 763 15.51 10.96 19.26
CA SER A 763 14.34 11.85 19.42
C SER A 763 14.00 12.09 20.89
N THR A 764 13.11 13.06 21.15
CA THR A 764 12.59 13.33 22.50
C THR A 764 11.84 12.12 23.08
N GLU A 765 11.09 11.41 22.26
CA GLU A 765 10.38 10.18 22.64
C GLU A 765 11.36 9.05 22.98
N ASP A 766 12.37 8.82 22.14
CA ASP A 766 13.42 7.82 22.40
C ASP A 766 14.21 8.18 23.67
N LYS A 767 14.47 9.47 23.89
CA LYS A 767 15.15 9.98 25.08
C LYS A 767 14.35 9.67 26.33
N LYS A 768 13.04 9.94 26.30
CA LYS A 768 12.13 9.60 27.39
C LYS A 768 12.07 8.09 27.61
N ALA A 769 12.00 7.29 26.56
CA ALA A 769 11.95 5.83 26.68
C ALA A 769 13.21 5.25 27.34
N LEU A 770 14.40 5.73 26.98
CA LEU A 770 15.65 5.35 27.63
C LEU A 770 15.69 5.84 29.09
N GLN A 771 15.29 7.09 29.37
CA GLN A 771 15.21 7.61 30.73
C GLN A 771 14.27 6.78 31.61
N ASP A 772 13.08 6.44 31.10
CA ASP A 772 12.11 5.59 31.79
C ASP A 772 12.66 4.18 32.03
N PHE A 773 13.39 3.62 31.05
CA PHE A 773 14.08 2.34 31.19
C PHE A 773 15.11 2.38 32.33
N TYR A 774 16.06 3.31 32.30
CA TYR A 774 17.12 3.38 33.30
C TYR A 774 16.61 3.79 34.68
N LYS A 775 15.54 4.60 34.75
CA LYS A 775 14.84 4.90 36.01
C LYS A 775 14.20 3.64 36.62
N LYS A 776 13.65 2.76 35.78
CA LYS A 776 12.97 1.54 36.23
C LYS A 776 13.92 0.41 36.58
N HIS A 777 14.97 0.22 35.77
CA HIS A 777 15.82 -0.96 35.81
C HIS A 777 17.21 -0.71 36.42
N GLY A 778 17.65 0.54 36.47
CA GLY A 778 19.00 0.91 36.92
C GLY A 778 20.09 0.49 35.93
N LEU A 779 21.34 0.63 36.35
CA LEU A 779 22.51 0.12 35.63
C LEU A 779 22.67 -1.39 35.87
N HIS A 780 23.41 -2.06 35.00
CA HIS A 780 23.84 -3.45 35.14
C HIS A 780 22.67 -4.47 35.14
N TYR A 781 21.63 -4.18 34.38
CA TYR A 781 20.40 -4.98 34.34
C TYR A 781 20.52 -6.28 33.53
N PHE A 782 21.42 -6.34 32.55
CA PHE A 782 21.42 -7.37 31.52
C PHE A 782 22.38 -8.52 31.82
N PRO A 783 21.92 -9.77 31.98
CA PRO A 783 22.82 -10.94 32.08
C PRO A 783 23.51 -11.27 30.75
N LEU A 784 22.98 -10.79 29.62
CA LEU A 784 23.57 -10.96 28.30
C LEU A 784 23.53 -9.65 27.51
N VAL A 785 24.68 -9.23 26.99
CA VAL A 785 24.82 -8.10 26.06
C VAL A 785 25.44 -8.64 24.76
N SER A 786 24.93 -8.23 23.61
CA SER A 786 25.40 -8.65 22.30
C SER A 786 25.72 -7.46 21.40
N CYS A 787 26.79 -7.56 20.59
CA CYS A 787 27.08 -6.64 19.50
C CYS A 787 27.65 -7.42 18.30
N GLN A 788 26.86 -7.59 17.23
CA GLN A 788 27.22 -8.43 16.09
C GLN A 788 27.57 -7.60 14.86
N PHE A 789 28.82 -7.66 14.39
CA PHE A 789 29.33 -6.95 13.22
C PHE A 789 29.11 -5.43 13.25
N ALA A 790 29.34 -4.80 14.42
CA ALA A 790 29.11 -3.36 14.54
C ALA A 790 30.09 -2.61 15.47
N ALA A 791 30.87 -3.32 16.31
CA ALA A 791 31.77 -2.68 17.26
C ALA A 791 32.75 -1.71 16.57
N HIS A 792 33.27 -2.08 15.40
CA HIS A 792 34.19 -1.27 14.59
C HIS A 792 33.69 0.15 14.27
N TYR A 793 32.38 0.41 14.23
CA TYR A 793 31.85 1.77 14.01
C TYR A 793 32.09 2.74 15.20
N CYS A 794 32.53 2.21 16.33
CA CYS A 794 32.85 3.00 17.53
C CYS A 794 34.35 3.30 17.65
N PHE A 795 35.21 2.72 16.80
CA PHE A 795 36.68 2.77 16.93
C PHE A 795 37.33 3.91 16.14
N ASN A 796 36.58 4.95 15.76
CA ASN A 796 37.13 6.09 15.04
C ASN A 796 37.89 7.09 15.92
N THR A 797 37.48 7.23 17.18
CA THR A 797 38.17 8.06 18.18
C THR A 797 38.15 7.35 19.52
N GLU A 798 39.14 7.65 20.37
CA GLU A 798 39.19 7.10 21.73
C GLU A 798 37.89 7.34 22.49
N LEU A 799 37.33 8.55 22.39
CA LEU A 799 36.11 8.92 23.11
C LEU A 799 34.91 8.06 22.68
N ARG A 800 34.74 7.76 21.39
CA ARG A 800 33.66 6.89 20.91
C ARG A 800 33.87 5.44 21.32
N MET A 801 35.11 4.95 21.25
CA MET A 801 35.49 3.61 21.70
C MET A 801 35.20 3.44 23.19
N ARG A 802 35.65 4.39 24.02
CA ARG A 802 35.43 4.42 25.48
C ARG A 802 33.95 4.55 25.83
N THR A 803 33.18 5.30 25.04
CA THR A 803 31.72 5.41 25.24
C THR A 803 31.02 4.08 24.95
N PHE A 804 31.41 3.37 23.90
CA PHE A 804 30.90 2.03 23.60
C PHE A 804 31.23 1.02 24.71
N MET A 805 32.49 0.99 25.18
CA MET A 805 32.90 0.15 26.32
C MET A 805 32.10 0.49 27.59
N MET A 806 31.91 1.79 27.87
CA MET A 806 31.09 2.25 28.99
C MET A 806 29.64 1.79 28.86
N ASN A 807 29.05 1.85 27.66
CA ASN A 807 27.69 1.35 27.41
C ASN A 807 27.59 -0.16 27.68
N VAL A 808 28.57 -0.96 27.27
CA VAL A 808 28.61 -2.39 27.59
C VAL A 808 28.68 -2.58 29.10
N TYR A 809 29.63 -1.92 29.78
CA TYR A 809 29.83 -2.04 31.22
C TYR A 809 28.61 -1.60 32.04
N GLU A 810 28.05 -0.41 31.77
CA GLU A 810 26.89 0.16 32.47
C GLU A 810 25.61 -0.67 32.29
N ASN A 811 25.56 -1.59 31.32
CA ASN A 811 24.40 -2.44 31.08
C ASN A 811 24.61 -3.90 31.50
N LEU A 812 25.85 -4.41 31.47
CA LEU A 812 26.17 -5.81 31.76
C LEU A 812 26.14 -6.10 33.27
N ALA A 813 25.37 -7.10 33.69
CA ALA A 813 25.30 -7.57 35.07
C ALA A 813 26.60 -8.28 35.51
N LEU A 814 26.89 -8.28 36.81
CA LEU A 814 28.01 -9.06 37.36
C LEU A 814 27.78 -10.55 37.07
N GLY A 815 28.81 -11.23 36.54
CA GLY A 815 28.71 -12.62 36.08
C GLY A 815 28.01 -12.79 34.72
N GLY A 816 27.50 -11.72 34.12
CA GLY A 816 26.89 -11.72 32.79
C GLY A 816 27.93 -11.81 31.66
N TYR A 817 27.45 -12.13 30.46
CA TYR A 817 28.28 -12.27 29.26
C TYR A 817 28.10 -11.12 28.27
N PHE A 818 29.21 -10.67 27.69
CA PHE A 818 29.24 -9.81 26.50
C PHE A 818 29.79 -10.61 25.32
N ILE A 819 28.99 -10.75 24.26
CA ILE A 819 29.34 -11.50 23.06
C ILE A 819 29.34 -10.63 21.82
N GLY A 820 30.18 -10.96 20.85
CA GLY A 820 30.17 -10.25 19.58
C GLY A 820 31.00 -10.90 18.49
N THR A 821 30.83 -10.33 17.29
CA THR A 821 31.61 -10.66 16.10
C THR A 821 32.04 -9.39 15.40
N MET A 822 33.23 -9.38 14.81
CA MET A 822 33.78 -8.24 14.07
C MET A 822 34.93 -8.68 13.17
N LEU A 823 35.40 -7.81 12.27
CA LEU A 823 36.69 -8.01 11.63
C LEU A 823 37.81 -7.96 12.67
N ASP A 824 38.76 -8.87 12.57
CA ASP A 824 39.97 -8.90 13.39
C ASP A 824 40.98 -7.88 12.86
N GLY A 825 41.25 -6.83 13.63
CA GLY A 825 42.10 -5.74 13.17
C GLY A 825 43.51 -6.20 12.80
N ALA A 826 44.10 -7.14 13.55
CA ALA A 826 45.43 -7.66 13.26
C ALA A 826 45.47 -8.47 11.96
N SER A 827 44.49 -9.35 11.74
CA SER A 827 44.37 -10.15 10.50
C SER A 827 44.14 -9.26 9.28
N VAL A 828 43.27 -8.25 9.40
CA VAL A 828 43.01 -7.31 8.29
C VAL A 828 44.24 -6.42 8.03
N PHE A 829 44.90 -5.94 9.09
CA PHE A 829 46.12 -5.14 8.98
C PHE A 829 47.22 -5.92 8.24
N SER A 830 47.52 -7.14 8.69
CA SER A 830 48.50 -8.03 8.05
C SER A 830 48.15 -8.36 6.60
N ALA A 831 46.87 -8.60 6.31
CA ALA A 831 46.41 -8.84 4.94
C ALA A 831 46.61 -7.62 4.03
N LEU A 832 46.36 -6.40 4.54
CA LEU A 832 46.55 -5.16 3.79
C LEU A 832 48.04 -4.78 3.62
N GLU A 833 48.90 -5.09 4.59
CA GLU A 833 50.35 -4.90 4.46
C GLU A 833 50.99 -5.85 3.44
N SER A 834 50.50 -7.08 3.38
CA SER A 834 50.98 -8.09 2.44
C SER A 834 50.49 -7.85 1.00
N ALA A 835 49.62 -6.87 0.78
CA ALA A 835 49.01 -6.58 -0.52
C ALA A 835 49.90 -5.67 -1.38
N THR A 836 50.03 -6.00 -2.66
CA THR A 836 50.76 -5.17 -3.65
C THR A 836 50.06 -3.86 -4.01
N GLN A 837 48.79 -3.70 -3.61
CA GLN A 837 47.95 -2.52 -3.82
C GLN A 837 47.33 -2.13 -2.48
N PRO A 838 46.86 -0.88 -2.29
CA PRO A 838 46.20 -0.45 -1.05
C PRO A 838 44.83 -1.12 -0.80
N ALA A 839 44.55 -2.25 -1.45
CA ALA A 839 43.35 -3.04 -1.28
C ALA A 839 43.60 -4.54 -1.44
N VAL A 840 42.84 -5.34 -0.69
CA VAL A 840 42.73 -6.80 -0.85
C VAL A 840 41.34 -7.11 -1.39
N GLU A 841 41.27 -7.90 -2.45
CA GLU A 841 40.02 -8.31 -3.09
C GLU A 841 39.80 -9.82 -2.96
N PHE A 842 38.57 -10.21 -2.58
CA PHE A 842 38.16 -11.58 -2.38
C PHE A 842 37.18 -11.99 -3.47
N SER A 843 37.43 -13.13 -4.11
CA SER A 843 36.66 -13.61 -5.26
C SER A 843 36.15 -15.03 -5.09
N ILE A 844 34.94 -15.30 -5.59
CA ILE A 844 34.37 -16.65 -5.73
C ILE A 844 34.26 -16.93 -7.22
N GLN A 845 34.88 -18.02 -7.69
CA GLN A 845 34.90 -18.40 -9.11
C GLN A 845 35.36 -17.24 -10.04
N GLY A 846 36.38 -16.50 -9.61
CA GLY A 846 36.95 -15.38 -10.38
C GLY A 846 36.11 -14.10 -10.40
N LYS A 847 35.02 -14.01 -9.62
CA LYS A 847 34.22 -12.79 -9.47
C LYS A 847 34.41 -12.19 -8.08
N PRO A 848 34.72 -10.89 -7.96
CA PRO A 848 34.89 -10.25 -6.66
C PRO A 848 33.57 -10.18 -5.92
N PHE A 849 33.60 -10.55 -4.64
CA PHE A 849 32.45 -10.47 -3.74
C PHE A 849 32.72 -9.61 -2.50
N ALA A 850 33.99 -9.41 -2.13
CA ALA A 850 34.38 -8.51 -1.07
C ALA A 850 35.70 -7.79 -1.40
N ARG A 851 35.90 -6.60 -0.83
CA ARG A 851 37.12 -5.81 -0.95
C ARG A 851 37.36 -5.02 0.34
N LEU A 852 38.61 -4.99 0.80
CA LEU A 852 39.08 -4.16 1.92
C LEU A 852 40.11 -3.17 1.38
N THR A 853 39.97 -1.88 1.67
CA THR A 853 40.87 -0.82 1.17
C THR A 853 41.45 -0.01 2.34
N LYS A 854 42.78 0.06 2.43
CA LYS A 854 43.51 0.80 3.47
C LYS A 854 43.24 2.32 3.36
N LYS A 855 42.90 2.98 4.47
CA LYS A 855 42.72 4.46 4.56
C LYS A 855 43.56 5.12 5.64
N TYR A 856 44.42 4.36 6.30
CA TYR A 856 45.34 4.83 7.32
C TYR A 856 46.77 4.80 6.79
N ALA A 857 47.64 5.63 7.36
CA ALA A 857 49.03 5.78 6.92
C ALA A 857 50.02 5.08 7.87
N GLU A 858 49.60 4.83 9.11
CA GLU A 858 50.41 4.30 10.19
C GLU A 858 50.87 2.86 9.91
N ASP A 859 52.11 2.57 10.32
CA ASP A 859 52.79 1.28 10.14
C ASP A 859 52.57 0.31 11.31
N ASP A 860 51.93 0.78 12.39
CA ASP A 860 51.58 -0.04 13.55
C ASP A 860 50.05 -0.15 13.69
N LEU A 861 49.55 -1.28 14.20
CA LEU A 861 48.14 -1.44 14.54
C LEU A 861 47.78 -0.66 15.82
N LEU A 862 47.06 0.44 15.66
CA LEU A 862 46.63 1.32 16.75
C LEU A 862 45.35 0.81 17.45
N ALA A 863 45.10 1.31 18.65
CA ALA A 863 43.90 0.97 19.41
C ALA A 863 42.59 1.50 18.77
N TYR A 864 42.66 2.60 18.02
CA TYR A 864 41.53 3.26 17.34
C TYR A 864 42.04 4.16 16.20
N GLY A 865 41.13 4.66 15.35
CA GLY A 865 41.37 5.70 14.35
C GLY A 865 41.74 5.19 12.96
N GLN A 866 42.13 3.92 12.82
CA GLN A 866 42.56 3.36 11.54
C GLN A 866 41.37 2.93 10.68
N ALA A 867 40.99 3.79 9.73
CA ALA A 867 39.87 3.56 8.83
C ALA A 867 40.18 2.53 7.72
N VAL A 868 39.19 1.71 7.37
CA VAL A 868 39.23 0.79 6.22
C VAL A 868 37.91 0.88 5.47
N ASP A 869 37.97 1.01 4.14
CA ASP A 869 36.75 0.90 3.33
C ASP A 869 36.47 -0.58 3.06
N VAL A 870 35.27 -1.02 3.44
CA VAL A 870 34.78 -2.39 3.30
C VAL A 870 33.68 -2.41 2.24
N TRP A 871 33.81 -3.28 1.26
CA TRP A 871 32.77 -3.56 0.28
C TRP A 871 32.47 -5.05 0.29
N VAL A 872 31.19 -5.42 0.37
CA VAL A 872 30.71 -6.81 0.23
C VAL A 872 29.45 -6.78 -0.62
N THR A 873 29.42 -7.52 -1.75
CA THR A 873 28.37 -7.57 -2.80
C THR A 873 26.93 -7.78 -2.28
N SER A 874 26.79 -8.14 -1.02
CA SER A 874 25.54 -8.55 -0.40
C SER A 874 25.05 -7.64 0.72
N ILE A 875 25.92 -6.74 1.19
CA ILE A 875 25.70 -5.83 2.32
C ILE A 875 25.35 -4.44 1.77
N SER A 876 26.16 -3.94 0.83
CA SER A 876 25.99 -2.65 0.17
C SER A 876 26.52 -2.71 -1.26
N ASP A 877 25.99 -1.84 -2.14
CA ASP A 877 26.52 -1.69 -3.50
C ASP A 877 27.81 -0.84 -3.53
N ASP A 878 27.99 0.06 -2.55
CA ASP A 878 29.16 0.91 -2.35
C ASP A 878 30.04 0.44 -1.17
N ALA A 879 31.32 0.83 -1.17
CA ALA A 879 32.17 0.61 0.00
C ALA A 879 31.76 1.55 1.13
N TYR A 880 31.80 1.06 2.37
CA TYR A 880 31.52 1.83 3.57
C TYR A 880 32.71 1.78 4.52
N THR A 881 32.91 2.84 5.29
CA THR A 881 34.07 2.94 6.18
C THR A 881 33.79 2.24 7.50
N GLU A 882 34.63 1.26 7.81
CA GLU A 882 34.80 0.66 9.14
C GLU A 882 36.14 1.12 9.74
N TYR A 883 36.42 0.75 10.99
CA TYR A 883 37.70 1.01 11.64
C TYR A 883 38.30 -0.30 12.15
N LEU A 884 39.61 -0.46 11.98
CA LEU A 884 40.32 -1.62 12.51
C LEU A 884 40.18 -1.67 14.03
N VAL A 885 39.87 -2.86 14.53
CA VAL A 885 39.77 -3.12 15.97
C VAL A 885 40.99 -3.92 16.40
N ASN A 886 41.92 -3.25 17.09
CA ASN A 886 42.96 -3.95 17.85
C ASN A 886 42.30 -4.68 19.03
N PHE A 887 41.97 -5.96 18.81
CA PHE A 887 41.21 -6.75 19.78
C PHE A 887 41.96 -6.95 21.10
N GLU A 888 43.28 -7.06 21.06
CA GLU A 888 44.10 -7.18 22.27
C GLU A 888 44.00 -5.91 23.12
N ALA A 889 44.21 -4.73 22.51
CA ALA A 889 44.04 -3.45 23.19
C ALA A 889 42.61 -3.28 23.74
N PHE A 890 41.60 -3.67 22.95
CA PHE A 890 40.19 -3.67 23.36
C PHE A 890 39.96 -4.57 24.58
N ALA A 891 40.42 -5.82 24.55
CA ALA A 891 40.24 -6.80 25.61
C ALA A 891 40.99 -6.41 26.89
N THR A 892 42.23 -5.93 26.78
CA THR A 892 43.01 -5.42 27.92
C THR A 892 42.32 -4.24 28.57
N THR A 893 41.82 -3.28 27.78
CA THR A 893 41.08 -2.14 28.31
C THR A 893 39.79 -2.58 29.02
N MET A 894 39.04 -3.52 28.44
CA MET A 894 37.83 -4.07 29.06
C MET A 894 38.14 -4.79 30.38
N ALA A 895 39.25 -5.52 30.45
CA ALA A 895 39.69 -6.24 31.64
C ALA A 895 40.15 -5.27 32.75
N GLU A 896 41.08 -4.37 32.47
CA GLU A 896 41.72 -3.50 33.47
C GLU A 896 40.80 -2.39 33.99
N ASP A 897 39.99 -1.80 33.11
CA ASP A 897 39.18 -0.63 33.48
C ASP A 897 37.77 -0.99 33.95
N TYR A 898 37.21 -2.10 33.44
CA TYR A 898 35.80 -2.45 33.63
C TYR A 898 35.58 -3.82 34.28
N ASP A 899 36.65 -4.58 34.59
CA ASP A 899 36.60 -5.98 35.05
C ASP A 899 35.72 -6.86 34.13
N VAL A 900 35.81 -6.65 32.81
CA VAL A 900 35.14 -7.46 31.79
C VAL A 900 36.22 -8.19 30.98
N THR A 901 36.40 -9.47 31.28
CA THR A 901 37.53 -10.27 30.80
C THR A 901 37.08 -11.26 29.73
N VAL A 902 37.95 -11.54 28.74
CA VAL A 902 37.75 -12.67 27.82
C VAL A 902 37.77 -13.95 28.64
N LEU A 903 36.91 -14.91 28.30
CA LEU A 903 36.92 -16.21 28.99
C LEU A 903 38.27 -16.90 28.85
N SER A 904 38.71 -17.52 29.93
CA SER A 904 39.83 -18.46 29.87
C SER A 904 39.49 -19.61 28.92
N LYS A 905 40.53 -20.25 28.36
CA LYS A 905 40.36 -21.40 27.48
C LYS A 905 39.57 -22.51 28.17
N GLU A 906 39.83 -22.76 29.45
CA GLU A 906 39.14 -23.75 30.26
C GLU A 906 37.63 -23.43 30.39
N GLU A 907 37.29 -22.17 30.69
CA GLU A 907 35.89 -21.73 30.75
C GLU A 907 35.21 -21.83 29.38
N ALA A 908 35.90 -21.46 28.29
CA ALA A 908 35.35 -21.52 26.94
C ALA A 908 35.08 -22.95 26.48
N VAL A 909 35.99 -23.87 26.74
CA VAL A 909 35.83 -25.30 26.43
C VAL A 909 34.65 -25.90 27.19
N GLN A 910 34.44 -25.52 28.46
CA GLN A 910 33.25 -25.92 29.21
C GLN A 910 31.93 -25.41 28.59
N LEU A 911 31.98 -24.29 27.87
CA LEU A 911 30.83 -23.77 27.12
C LEU A 911 30.67 -24.42 25.73
N GLY A 912 31.61 -25.26 25.30
CA GLY A 912 31.62 -25.85 23.96
C GLY A 912 32.20 -24.93 22.89
N LEU A 913 33.11 -24.03 23.27
CA LEU A 913 33.89 -23.18 22.37
C LEU A 913 35.38 -23.61 22.41
N PRO A 914 36.13 -23.47 21.30
CA PRO A 914 37.55 -23.84 21.30
C PRO A 914 38.41 -22.90 22.16
N ASP A 915 38.03 -21.62 22.23
CA ASP A 915 38.66 -20.59 23.07
C ASP A 915 37.66 -19.44 23.35
N GLY A 916 37.96 -18.58 24.32
CA GLY A 916 37.15 -17.42 24.70
C GLY A 916 37.10 -16.32 23.64
N SER A 917 38.08 -16.30 22.73
CA SER A 917 38.12 -15.45 21.55
C SER A 917 38.97 -16.12 20.47
N GLY A 918 38.58 -15.97 19.21
CA GLY A 918 39.30 -16.58 18.09
C GLY A 918 38.79 -16.08 16.75
N THR A 919 39.54 -16.36 15.69
CA THR A 919 39.08 -16.13 14.33
C THR A 919 37.96 -17.10 13.97
N PHE A 920 37.23 -16.78 12.91
CA PHE A 920 36.26 -17.68 12.32
C PHE A 920 36.94 -18.90 11.67
N GLY A 921 38.25 -18.83 11.39
CA GLY A 921 39.06 -19.98 10.99
C GLY A 921 39.23 -20.97 12.13
N ASP A 922 39.56 -20.49 13.33
CA ASP A 922 39.72 -21.35 14.52
C ASP A 922 38.43 -22.13 14.83
N MET A 923 37.27 -21.49 14.69
CA MET A 923 35.95 -22.14 14.81
C MET A 923 35.64 -23.12 13.67
N TYR A 924 36.18 -22.88 12.49
CA TYR A 924 35.99 -23.75 11.33
C TYR A 924 36.79 -25.03 11.52
N ASP A 925 38.06 -24.90 11.93
CA ASP A 925 39.00 -25.99 12.13
C ASP A 925 38.69 -26.83 13.37
N ALA A 926 38.08 -26.23 14.40
CA ALA A 926 37.61 -26.93 15.59
C ALA A 926 36.37 -27.82 15.34
N GLN A 927 35.68 -27.66 14.20
CA GLN A 927 34.63 -28.59 13.80
C GLN A 927 35.27 -29.84 13.20
N ASP A 928 34.91 -31.02 13.70
CA ASP A 928 35.36 -32.30 13.19
C ASP A 928 35.19 -32.40 11.66
N SER A 929 35.91 -33.29 10.98
CA SER A 929 36.07 -33.41 9.50
C SER A 929 34.76 -33.44 8.65
N LYS A 930 33.59 -33.41 9.29
CA LYS A 930 32.26 -33.15 8.73
C LYS A 930 31.76 -31.74 9.11
N HIS A 931 32.25 -30.71 8.44
CA HIS A 931 31.74 -29.34 8.62
C HIS A 931 30.24 -29.26 8.25
N THR A 932 29.45 -28.53 9.06
CA THR A 932 28.01 -28.34 8.79
C THR A 932 27.77 -27.43 7.57
N VAL A 933 28.73 -26.56 7.27
CA VAL A 933 28.72 -25.66 6.11
C VAL A 933 30.11 -25.66 5.48
N SER A 934 30.23 -26.08 4.22
CA SER A 934 31.51 -26.06 3.49
C SER A 934 31.72 -24.71 2.83
N LEU A 935 32.87 -24.07 3.06
CA LEU A 935 33.26 -22.80 2.44
C LEU A 935 34.21 -23.03 1.25
N THR A 936 34.06 -22.23 0.20
CA THR A 936 35.05 -22.13 -0.88
C THR A 936 36.31 -21.39 -0.42
N GLU A 937 37.43 -21.51 -1.12
CA GLU A 937 38.68 -20.81 -0.77
C GLU A 937 38.50 -19.29 -0.68
N GLY A 938 37.75 -18.68 -1.60
CA GLY A 938 37.42 -17.25 -1.53
C GLY A 938 36.57 -16.88 -0.32
N GLU A 939 35.60 -17.73 0.05
CA GLU A 939 34.77 -17.51 1.25
C GLU A 939 35.57 -17.71 2.54
N LYS A 940 36.51 -18.68 2.58
CA LYS A 940 37.43 -18.86 3.71
C LYS A 940 38.32 -17.63 3.89
N ALA A 941 38.94 -17.16 2.80
CA ALA A 941 39.85 -16.02 2.82
C ALA A 941 39.23 -14.76 3.43
N TYR A 942 37.96 -14.45 3.11
CA TYR A 942 37.25 -13.33 3.75
C TYR A 942 36.70 -13.68 5.15
N SER A 943 36.11 -14.87 5.31
CA SER A 943 35.48 -15.25 6.59
C SER A 943 36.49 -15.29 7.73
N PHE A 944 37.70 -15.80 7.48
CA PHE A 944 38.71 -16.01 8.51
C PHE A 944 39.35 -14.71 9.00
N LEU A 945 39.11 -13.59 8.31
CA LEU A 945 39.43 -12.25 8.81
C LEU A 945 38.45 -11.76 9.89
N ASN A 946 37.39 -12.51 10.18
CA ASN A 946 36.44 -12.18 11.25
C ASN A 946 36.81 -12.92 12.53
N ARG A 947 36.55 -12.28 13.67
CA ARG A 947 36.73 -12.81 15.02
C ARG A 947 35.39 -12.93 15.74
N TYR A 948 35.29 -13.94 16.59
CA TYR A 948 34.29 -14.04 17.65
C TYR A 948 34.94 -13.81 19.00
N PHE A 949 34.17 -13.37 19.99
CA PHE A 949 34.63 -13.32 21.38
C PHE A 949 33.47 -13.51 22.36
N VAL A 950 33.81 -14.00 23.54
CA VAL A 950 32.96 -14.09 24.71
C VAL A 950 33.71 -13.51 25.89
N MET A 951 33.18 -12.42 26.45
CA MET A 951 33.69 -11.78 27.65
C MET A 951 32.70 -11.93 28.80
N LYS A 952 33.20 -11.88 30.03
CA LYS A 952 32.41 -12.01 31.25
C LYS A 952 32.78 -10.90 32.22
N ARG A 953 31.77 -10.28 32.84
CA ARG A 953 32.01 -9.32 33.91
C ARG A 953 32.33 -10.05 35.21
N VAL A 954 33.51 -9.81 35.76
CA VAL A 954 34.02 -10.45 36.99
C VAL A 954 34.10 -9.52 38.19
N GLY A 955 33.95 -8.20 37.99
CA GLY A 955 34.06 -7.21 39.07
C GLY A 955 33.34 -5.88 38.80
N THR A 956 33.75 -4.85 39.54
CA THR A 956 33.14 -3.51 39.54
C THR A 956 33.98 -2.46 38.81
N GLY A 957 35.07 -2.88 38.16
CA GLY A 957 35.99 -2.05 37.41
C GLY A 957 36.78 -1.06 38.27
N ASN A 958 37.67 -0.33 37.62
CA ASN A 958 38.49 0.69 38.26
C ASN A 958 37.69 1.98 38.42
N ALA A 959 37.19 2.22 39.64
CA ALA A 959 36.36 3.39 39.94
C ALA A 959 37.02 4.74 39.56
N LYS A 960 38.35 4.87 39.64
CA LYS A 960 39.05 6.11 39.24
C LYS A 960 38.97 6.32 37.72
N VAL A 961 39.22 5.27 36.95
CA VAL A 961 39.20 5.32 35.48
C VAL A 961 37.77 5.51 34.96
N ILE A 962 36.81 4.77 35.51
CA ILE A 962 35.39 4.91 35.16
C ILE A 962 34.92 6.35 35.40
N ASN A 963 35.21 6.93 36.57
CA ASN A 963 34.82 8.31 36.87
C ASN A 963 35.52 9.34 35.96
N LYS A 964 36.77 9.11 35.57
CA LYS A 964 37.49 9.96 34.60
C LYS A 964 36.75 9.98 33.27
N TRP A 965 36.43 8.80 32.73
CA TRP A 965 35.77 8.70 31.42
C TRP A 965 34.32 9.19 31.46
N LEU A 966 33.57 8.92 32.52
CA LEU A 966 32.21 9.46 32.67
C LEU A 966 32.19 10.99 32.63
N LYS A 967 33.19 11.66 33.24
CA LYS A 967 33.32 13.12 33.16
C LYS A 967 33.58 13.58 31.72
N LEU A 968 34.48 12.92 31.00
CA LEU A 968 34.81 13.27 29.62
C LEU A 968 33.65 13.01 28.65
N ILE A 969 32.95 11.89 28.81
CA ILE A 969 31.80 11.51 27.97
C ILE A 969 30.65 12.50 28.13
N ARG A 970 30.41 13.00 29.36
CA ARG A 970 29.29 13.89 29.70
C ARG A 970 29.59 15.38 29.52
N GLN A 971 30.81 15.75 29.12
CA GLN A 971 31.10 17.16 28.84
C GLN A 971 30.27 17.64 27.65
N PRO A 972 29.54 18.77 27.78
CA PRO A 972 28.81 19.35 26.66
C PRO A 972 29.82 19.77 25.58
N ARG A 973 29.77 19.10 24.43
CA ARG A 973 30.64 19.43 23.30
C ARG A 973 30.25 20.81 22.78
N GLN A 974 31.21 21.72 22.69
CA GLN A 974 31.06 22.87 21.79
C GLN A 974 30.87 22.28 20.37
N VAL A 975 29.86 22.77 19.68
CA VAL A 975 29.56 22.39 18.30
C VAL A 975 30.77 22.78 17.45
N GLU A 976 31.60 21.81 17.07
CA GLU A 976 32.53 21.99 15.96
C GLU A 976 31.69 22.14 14.69
N VAL A 977 31.81 23.32 14.07
CA VAL A 977 31.12 23.77 12.86
C VAL A 977 31.63 23.03 11.63
#